data_AF-A0A2T3W9C9-F1
#
_entry.id   AF-A0A2T3W9C9-F1
#
_cell.length_a   1.000
_cell.length_b   1.000
_cell.length_c   1.000
_cell.angle_alpha   90.00
_cell.angle_beta   90.00
_cell.angle_gamma   90.00
#
_symmetry.space_group_name_H-M   'P 1'
#
loop_
_entity.id
_entity.type
_entity.pdbx_description
1 polymer ?
#
loop_
_entity_poly.entity_id
_entity_poly.type
_entity_poly.pdbx_seq_one_letter_code
_entity_poly.pdbx_strand_id
1 'polypeptide(L)'
;MRSLPFPALAPLSLALLLGACAAPQPAPPPTTSAPIAPAPGAEPAPTTPAPAPAHALTPLGTVEIAFSGLNDPEGFRAELVPQALTNVGGLQLEPLANSSFTVGTRGAGGMRYLYASFRVRNADAAGTAYPAARQNLTLVAASTASTIGETAISALQRFDGSAAPAGMAQSILPTHAMTLDRTSGADRLQPKAGSEDLQVFAEDEVAATPAGATRLFPYGYVVRRKNVSASRLLPGNPAAGQFDGVVTIAVKLPLQASSADDPFRFNMNFAVMDDSRTRVTESVEEQGAFSSAAARAGALGVNIPVMTLCGSTLNTGVTQFIGSATTAGNAARLAKIGGNIALKNVALAYTVPGHVQLSVPAGSGLAGAYSTYGGAALSFSGGSTRRGGAATVGAAGNFTFISKVGDGQPAVTDQLLYRVSDNQGCSGTDTTADVNVAGRVWFVNNSGSNGDGRQGTPFNTLAAAQTASAAGDHLYVARGTGTTGGQNSGLTLKTGQTLIGEGAALTVGGVTYIAAGAQNAQIGNSAGAGLTLAQNTVVRGLNISGTSSAVTGSNFGTLDLTAGTVGASAGPALNLTGGTLNATITALNSSASPGTGSLLTGVGGTLSVTGSGAAGSGGTLQGAAGEGLRIVPQNQTLTATLERLNVQNNGAEGVEVVTQNTETGRAVLTVRSSTFANNGLAAVRVDHAANSASRTVLSGNTVNNTTSAAGGFSINTTHTGAQTDEWLLSGNSLTLQPLSGGNSIGLSGVVAGAGTLRASAVNNTVNNFASHGLRFAALNNASRLHVTLTGNQTSTPVSTALEGALLQSGDGPATSAQLCASVTGNTLRSVSGIEGLYVWKVGSNTLQLQGFAGGSAQSFLASANPATVGIFVDGTPTGGTCETPAP
;
A
#
# COMPACT_ATOMS: atom_id res chain seq x y z
N MET A 1 42.83 -36.70 -40.63
CA MET A 1 44.17 -36.15 -40.32
C MET A 1 44.04 -34.63 -40.39
N ARG A 2 44.30 -33.88 -39.30
CA ARG A 2 45.43 -32.91 -39.17
C ARG A 2 45.70 -32.17 -40.49
N SER A 3 45.69 -30.84 -40.63
CA SER A 3 46.09 -29.75 -39.73
C SER A 3 45.98 -28.41 -40.50
N LEU A 4 45.81 -27.29 -39.78
CA LEU A 4 46.11 -25.88 -40.16
C LEU A 4 47.54 -25.71 -40.77
N PRO A 5 48.02 -24.53 -41.28
CA PRO A 5 47.53 -23.12 -41.20
C PRO A 5 47.72 -22.19 -42.46
N PHE A 6 47.24 -20.94 -42.33
CA PHE A 6 47.59 -19.59 -42.91
C PHE A 6 49.05 -19.31 -43.39
N PRO A 7 49.48 -18.12 -43.95
CA PRO A 7 48.77 -16.85 -44.34
C PRO A 7 49.29 -16.11 -45.62
N ALA A 8 48.67 -14.94 -45.90
CA ALA A 8 49.21 -13.65 -46.40
C ALA A 8 49.73 -13.50 -47.85
N LEU A 9 49.20 -12.48 -48.57
CA LEU A 9 49.92 -11.30 -49.07
C LEU A 9 48.98 -10.38 -49.90
N ALA A 10 48.87 -9.11 -49.50
CA ALA A 10 48.46 -7.99 -50.37
C ALA A 10 49.70 -7.49 -51.14
N PRO A 11 49.57 -6.73 -52.25
CA PRO A 11 49.46 -5.27 -52.10
C PRO A 11 48.72 -4.50 -53.24
N LEU A 12 48.43 -3.22 -52.95
CA LEU A 12 48.43 -2.00 -53.81
C LEU A 12 48.06 -2.14 -55.30
N SER A 13 47.23 -1.31 -55.94
CA SER A 13 47.04 0.13 -55.79
C SER A 13 46.09 0.65 -56.90
N LEU A 14 45.61 1.89 -56.70
CA LEU A 14 45.46 2.97 -57.69
C LEU A 14 44.04 3.52 -57.90
N ALA A 15 43.93 4.80 -57.56
CA ALA A 15 42.77 5.67 -57.59
C ALA A 15 42.43 6.15 -59.00
N LEU A 16 41.17 6.53 -59.23
CA LEU A 16 40.84 7.65 -60.11
C LEU A 16 39.54 8.36 -59.67
N LEU A 17 39.54 9.67 -59.87
CA LEU A 17 38.69 10.73 -59.33
C LEU A 17 37.45 11.05 -60.19
N LEU A 18 36.51 11.76 -59.55
CA LEU A 18 35.55 12.77 -60.04
C LEU A 18 34.16 12.35 -60.55
N GLY A 19 33.14 13.05 -60.03
CA GLY A 19 31.84 13.23 -60.69
C GLY A 19 30.68 13.51 -59.74
N ALA A 20 30.50 14.77 -59.33
CA ALA A 20 29.40 15.23 -58.49
C ALA A 20 28.02 15.14 -59.18
N CYS A 21 26.98 14.78 -58.42
CA CYS A 21 25.61 15.26 -58.57
C CYS A 21 24.87 15.04 -57.23
N ALA A 22 24.56 16.13 -56.53
CA ALA A 22 23.84 16.13 -55.27
C ALA A 22 22.33 15.99 -55.50
N ALA A 23 21.71 15.03 -54.82
CA ALA A 23 20.28 15.00 -54.53
C ALA A 23 20.08 15.26 -53.02
N PRO A 24 18.97 15.87 -52.58
CA PRO A 24 18.80 16.30 -51.20
C PRO A 24 18.70 15.08 -50.28
N GLN A 25 19.57 15.01 -49.29
CA GLN A 25 19.51 14.01 -48.22
C GLN A 25 18.26 14.28 -47.36
N PRO A 26 17.39 13.28 -47.11
CA PRO A 26 16.38 13.39 -46.07
C PRO A 26 17.06 13.64 -44.73
N ALA A 27 16.48 14.49 -43.90
CA ALA A 27 16.97 14.77 -42.55
C ALA A 27 17.31 13.46 -41.81
N PRO A 28 18.45 13.38 -41.11
CA PRO A 28 18.75 12.20 -40.31
C PRO A 28 17.61 12.01 -39.30
N PRO A 29 17.09 10.78 -39.13
CA PRO A 29 16.14 10.51 -38.07
C PRO A 29 16.79 10.94 -36.75
N PRO A 30 16.03 11.56 -35.83
CA PRO A 30 16.58 11.96 -34.55
C PRO A 30 17.24 10.75 -33.91
N THR A 31 18.50 10.91 -33.53
CA THR A 31 19.24 9.90 -32.76
C THR A 31 18.42 9.61 -31.51
N THR A 32 17.73 8.47 -31.51
CA THR A 32 17.14 7.92 -30.29
C THR A 32 18.30 7.66 -29.35
N SER A 33 18.42 8.52 -28.34
CA SER A 33 19.30 8.33 -27.21
C SER A 33 19.18 6.88 -26.73
N ALA A 34 20.34 6.22 -26.56
CA ALA A 34 20.43 4.93 -25.92
C ALA A 34 19.59 4.94 -24.62
N PRO A 35 18.91 3.84 -24.26
CA PRO A 35 18.15 3.78 -23.02
C PRO A 35 19.12 4.07 -21.87
N ILE A 36 18.94 5.23 -21.25
CA ILE A 36 19.61 5.58 -20.00
C ILE A 36 19.22 4.46 -19.04
N ALA A 37 20.23 3.72 -18.55
CA ALA A 37 20.03 2.75 -17.48
C ALA A 37 19.20 3.44 -16.38
N PRO A 38 18.10 2.83 -15.90
CA PRO A 38 17.32 3.44 -14.85
C PRO A 38 18.28 3.72 -13.69
N ALA A 39 18.32 4.98 -13.26
CA ALA A 39 19.01 5.36 -12.04
C ALA A 39 18.59 4.39 -10.93
N PRO A 40 19.48 4.00 -10.01
CA PRO A 40 19.11 3.19 -8.85
C PRO A 40 17.84 3.79 -8.24
N GLY A 41 16.76 3.02 -8.25
CA GLY A 41 15.47 3.47 -7.76
C GLY A 41 15.67 4.10 -6.38
N ALA A 42 15.20 5.34 -6.24
CA ALA A 42 15.25 6.03 -4.95
C ALA A 42 14.68 5.09 -3.88
N GLU A 43 15.46 4.90 -2.82
CA GLU A 43 15.03 4.19 -1.62
C GLU A 43 13.70 4.81 -1.15
N PRO A 44 12.64 4.00 -0.93
CA PRO A 44 11.33 4.54 -0.58
C PRO A 44 11.45 5.36 0.70
N ALA A 45 10.93 6.59 0.66
CA ALA A 45 10.97 7.50 1.78
C ALA A 45 10.31 6.86 3.01
N PRO A 46 11.01 6.79 4.17
CA PRO A 46 10.39 6.36 5.40
C PRO A 46 9.20 7.28 5.71
N THR A 47 8.13 6.66 6.16
CA THR A 47 6.90 7.32 6.60
C THR A 47 7.27 8.40 7.61
N THR A 48 6.92 9.65 7.27
CA THR A 48 6.95 10.76 8.23
C THR A 48 6.28 10.33 9.52
N PRO A 49 6.88 10.60 10.69
CA PRO A 49 6.28 10.27 11.96
C PRO A 49 4.85 10.81 12.05
N ALA A 50 3.89 9.95 12.39
CA ALA A 50 2.60 10.45 12.82
C ALA A 50 2.84 11.20 14.15
N PRO A 51 2.35 12.44 14.30
CA PRO A 51 2.42 13.13 15.59
C PRO A 51 1.74 12.27 16.64
N ALA A 52 2.43 11.97 17.74
CA ALA A 52 1.78 11.38 18.91
C ALA A 52 0.66 12.32 19.40
N PRO A 53 -0.31 11.82 20.20
CA PRO A 53 -1.33 12.68 20.79
C PRO A 53 -0.66 13.86 21.49
N ALA A 54 -0.95 15.08 21.02
CA ALA A 54 -0.32 16.28 21.55
C ALA A 54 -0.60 16.39 23.05
N HIS A 55 0.44 16.30 23.88
CA HIS A 55 0.37 16.79 25.25
C HIS A 55 0.15 18.30 25.19
N ALA A 56 -0.84 18.81 25.91
CA ALA A 56 -1.26 20.20 25.77
C ALA A 56 -0.95 20.96 27.06
N LEU A 57 0.03 21.87 26.98
CA LEU A 57 0.11 23.01 27.88
C LEU A 57 -0.98 24.00 27.46
N THR A 58 -2.00 24.17 28.30
CA THR A 58 -3.14 25.03 27.99
C THR A 58 -3.02 26.38 28.71
N PRO A 59 -2.93 27.52 27.99
CA PRO A 59 -2.67 28.81 28.59
C PRO A 59 -3.86 29.41 29.35
N LEU A 60 -3.57 29.91 30.55
CA LEU A 60 -4.51 30.65 31.40
C LEU A 60 -4.20 32.16 31.47
N GLY A 61 -2.94 32.54 31.20
CA GLY A 61 -2.47 33.94 31.10
C GLY A 61 -1.06 34.12 31.66
N THR A 62 -0.65 35.35 31.96
CA THR A 62 0.70 35.67 32.50
C THR A 62 0.68 36.32 33.89
N VAL A 63 1.63 35.96 34.74
CA VAL A 63 1.90 36.58 36.05
C VAL A 63 3.34 37.07 36.13
N GLU A 64 3.57 38.13 36.91
CA GLU A 64 4.90 38.66 37.21
C GLU A 64 5.16 38.62 38.71
N ILE A 65 6.36 38.20 39.10
CA ILE A 65 6.78 38.08 40.49
C ILE A 65 8.04 38.92 40.70
N ALA A 66 7.96 39.87 41.63
CA ALA A 66 9.06 40.74 42.01
C ALA A 66 9.86 40.14 43.17
N PHE A 67 11.17 40.17 43.06
CA PHE A 67 12.14 39.78 44.07
C PHE A 67 12.92 41.04 44.47
N SER A 68 13.05 41.30 45.76
CA SER A 68 13.75 42.48 46.29
C SER A 68 14.48 42.19 47.60
N GLY A 69 15.41 43.07 47.99
CA GLY A 69 16.19 42.86 49.20
C GLY A 69 17.28 41.79 49.04
N LEU A 70 17.74 41.52 47.81
CA LEU A 70 18.58 40.37 47.50
C LEU A 70 19.96 40.38 48.16
N ASN A 71 20.45 41.53 48.63
CA ASN A 71 21.76 41.64 49.28
C ASN A 71 21.67 41.56 50.82
N ASP A 72 20.46 41.55 51.39
CA ASP A 72 20.19 41.45 52.82
C ASP A 72 19.60 40.06 53.15
N PRO A 73 20.34 39.18 53.87
CA PRO A 73 19.85 37.87 54.26
C PRO A 73 18.56 37.89 55.10
N GLU A 74 18.33 38.96 55.87
CA GLU A 74 17.14 39.13 56.74
C GLU A 74 16.05 40.00 56.08
N GLY A 75 16.38 40.71 55.00
CA GLY A 75 15.50 41.66 54.29
C GLY A 75 14.91 41.18 52.95
N PHE A 76 15.24 39.96 52.51
CA PHE A 76 14.76 39.41 51.24
C PHE A 76 13.23 39.25 51.22
N ARG A 77 12.57 39.81 50.19
CA ARG A 77 11.11 39.76 49.99
C ARG A 77 10.77 39.41 48.55
N ALA A 78 9.71 38.63 48.38
CA ALA A 78 9.14 38.33 47.07
C ALA A 78 7.65 38.64 47.10
N GLU A 79 7.18 39.41 46.14
CA GLU A 79 5.81 39.93 46.07
C GLU A 79 5.25 39.73 44.68
N LEU A 80 3.94 39.50 44.61
CA LEU A 80 3.21 39.39 43.36
C LEU A 80 2.96 40.79 42.79
N VAL A 81 3.33 41.03 41.54
CA VAL A 81 3.02 42.26 40.83
C VAL A 81 1.65 42.10 40.14
N PRO A 82 0.75 43.11 40.12
CA PRO A 82 -0.60 42.97 39.56
C PRO A 82 -0.64 42.37 38.14
N GLN A 83 -1.58 41.44 37.93
CA GLN A 83 -1.60 40.46 36.82
C GLN A 83 -2.48 40.89 35.62
N ALA A 84 -2.21 40.30 34.45
CA ALA A 84 -3.14 40.23 33.32
C ALA A 84 -3.36 38.76 32.90
N LEU A 85 -4.31 38.07 33.55
CA LEU A 85 -4.75 36.73 33.11
C LEU A 85 -5.97 36.85 32.19
N THR A 86 -5.79 36.54 30.91
CA THR A 86 -6.76 36.80 29.85
C THR A 86 -7.93 35.82 29.80
N ASN A 87 -7.79 34.60 30.32
CA ASN A 87 -8.83 33.56 30.24
C ASN A 87 -9.60 33.30 31.53
N VAL A 88 -9.06 33.73 32.68
CA VAL A 88 -9.66 33.37 33.99
C VAL A 88 -9.77 34.55 34.97
N GLY A 89 -9.08 35.68 34.78
CA GLY A 89 -9.23 36.84 35.70
C GLY A 89 -8.30 36.80 36.93
N GLY A 90 -7.40 35.83 37.04
CA GLY A 90 -6.30 35.83 38.02
C GLY A 90 -5.98 34.45 38.62
N LEU A 91 -4.85 34.34 39.30
CA LEU A 91 -4.55 33.24 40.22
C LEU A 91 -4.21 33.88 41.56
N GLN A 92 -4.89 33.46 42.62
CA GLN A 92 -4.58 33.97 43.96
C GLN A 92 -3.34 33.28 44.52
N LEU A 93 -2.33 34.11 44.79
CA LEU A 93 -1.05 33.71 45.38
C LEU A 93 -0.87 34.43 46.72
N GLU A 94 -0.62 33.68 47.78
CA GLU A 94 -0.29 34.20 49.12
C GLU A 94 1.18 33.85 49.44
N PRO A 95 2.05 34.82 49.75
CA PRO A 95 3.42 34.54 50.16
C PRO A 95 3.46 33.59 51.37
N LEU A 96 4.26 32.53 51.29
CA LEU A 96 4.37 31.52 52.34
C LEU A 96 5.71 31.57 53.05
N ALA A 97 6.80 31.55 52.28
CA ALA A 97 8.15 31.51 52.80
C ALA A 97 9.12 32.00 51.73
N ASN A 98 10.24 32.58 52.15
CA ASN A 98 11.32 32.93 51.27
C ASN A 98 12.65 32.65 51.98
N SER A 99 13.73 32.48 51.23
CA SER A 99 15.07 32.35 51.78
C SER A 99 16.11 32.64 50.72
N SER A 100 17.30 33.05 51.16
CA SER A 100 18.48 33.09 50.33
C SER A 100 19.72 32.64 51.12
N PHE A 101 20.67 32.03 50.44
CA PHE A 101 21.99 31.73 50.99
C PHE A 101 23.03 31.70 49.87
N THR A 102 24.29 31.83 50.25
CA THR A 102 25.42 31.87 49.30
C THR A 102 26.34 30.67 49.50
N VAL A 103 26.88 30.15 48.40
CA VAL A 103 27.87 29.07 48.39
C VAL A 103 29.04 29.49 47.52
N GLY A 104 30.27 29.19 47.95
CA GLY A 104 31.49 29.52 47.21
C GLY A 104 31.95 30.97 47.37
N THR A 105 32.87 31.40 46.50
CA THR A 105 33.61 32.66 46.64
C THR A 105 33.18 33.70 45.59
N ARG A 106 32.94 34.95 46.02
CA ARG A 106 32.64 36.08 45.13
C ARG A 106 33.67 36.23 44.01
N GLY A 107 33.21 36.50 42.79
CA GLY A 107 34.08 36.68 41.62
C GLY A 107 34.85 35.41 41.18
N ALA A 108 34.70 34.29 41.90
CA ALA A 108 35.39 33.03 41.67
C ALA A 108 34.40 31.85 41.72
N GLY A 109 33.28 31.97 41.01
CA GLY A 109 32.28 30.90 40.87
C GLY A 109 31.27 30.78 42.03
N GLY A 110 31.28 31.69 43.01
CA GLY A 110 30.28 31.73 44.07
C GLY A 110 28.88 32.03 43.55
N MET A 111 27.87 31.37 44.11
CA MET A 111 26.48 31.46 43.71
C MET A 111 25.60 31.85 44.89
N ARG A 112 24.60 32.69 44.64
CA ARG A 112 23.47 32.92 45.55
C ARG A 112 22.31 32.04 45.11
N TYR A 113 21.77 31.24 46.02
CA TYR A 113 20.53 30.50 45.84
C TYR A 113 19.42 31.23 46.57
N LEU A 114 18.26 31.36 45.93
CA LEU A 114 17.09 31.96 46.54
C LEU A 114 15.82 31.26 46.11
N TYR A 115 14.83 31.27 46.98
CA TYR A 115 13.49 30.77 46.64
C TYR A 115 12.40 31.62 47.29
N ALA A 116 11.24 31.62 46.65
CA ALA A 116 9.99 32.13 47.21
C ALA A 116 8.88 31.09 47.00
N SER A 117 8.23 30.70 48.09
CA SER A 117 7.07 29.82 48.09
C SER A 117 5.80 30.64 48.24
N PHE A 118 4.78 30.29 47.45
CA PHE A 118 3.46 30.87 47.50
C PHE A 118 2.42 29.77 47.69
N ARG A 119 1.43 30.02 48.54
CA ARG A 119 0.20 29.26 48.57
C ARG A 119 -0.65 29.67 47.37
N VAL A 120 -1.29 28.68 46.74
CA VAL A 120 -2.05 28.85 45.51
C VAL A 120 -3.51 28.49 45.75
N ARG A 121 -4.42 29.38 45.38
CA ARG A 121 -5.86 29.15 45.39
C ARG A 121 -6.39 29.24 43.97
N ASN A 122 -7.23 28.26 43.59
CA ASN A 122 -7.88 28.18 42.29
C ASN A 122 -9.05 29.19 42.21
N ALA A 123 -8.70 30.46 42.16
CA ALA A 123 -9.63 31.59 42.13
C ALA A 123 -9.03 32.78 41.39
N ASP A 124 -9.89 33.66 40.88
CA ASP A 124 -9.52 34.92 40.24
C ASP A 124 -8.95 35.95 41.22
N ALA A 125 -8.40 37.06 40.72
CA ALA A 125 -7.82 38.11 41.55
C ALA A 125 -8.86 38.77 42.49
N ALA A 126 -10.13 38.79 42.09
CA ALA A 126 -11.24 39.32 42.89
C ALA A 126 -11.71 38.34 44.00
N GLY A 127 -11.25 37.09 43.97
CA GLY A 127 -11.56 36.05 44.96
C GLY A 127 -12.63 35.05 44.53
N THR A 128 -13.16 35.14 43.31
CA THR A 128 -14.13 34.19 42.75
C THR A 128 -13.45 32.86 42.48
N ALA A 129 -13.96 31.80 43.10
CA ALA A 129 -13.45 30.44 42.93
C ALA A 129 -13.75 29.89 41.52
N TYR A 130 -12.78 29.19 40.92
CA TYR A 130 -13.04 28.50 39.64
C TYR A 130 -13.72 27.15 39.87
N PRO A 131 -14.76 26.81 39.11
CA PRO A 131 -15.48 25.55 39.29
C PRO A 131 -14.69 24.34 38.78
N ALA A 132 -13.85 24.52 37.76
CA ALA A 132 -13.01 23.48 37.22
C ALA A 132 -11.78 23.26 38.10
N ALA A 133 -11.52 22.01 38.49
CA ALA A 133 -10.26 21.62 39.08
C ALA A 133 -9.12 21.73 38.05
N ARG A 134 -7.92 22.04 38.53
CA ARG A 134 -6.71 22.19 37.70
C ARG A 134 -5.76 21.04 37.99
N GLN A 135 -5.13 20.50 36.95
CA GLN A 135 -4.21 19.38 37.07
C GLN A 135 -2.83 19.83 36.61
N ASN A 136 -1.81 19.61 37.44
CA ASN A 136 -0.42 20.01 37.16
C ASN A 136 -0.28 21.49 36.73
N LEU A 137 -1.06 22.37 37.34
CA LEU A 137 -0.97 23.81 37.09
C LEU A 137 0.50 24.25 37.20
N THR A 138 1.05 24.87 36.16
CA THR A 138 2.49 25.17 36.06
C THR A 138 2.71 26.61 35.64
N LEU A 139 3.67 27.27 36.30
CA LEU A 139 4.17 28.59 35.96
C LEU A 139 5.38 28.42 35.04
N VAL A 140 5.15 28.43 33.73
CA VAL A 140 6.18 28.30 32.69
C VAL A 140 6.85 29.65 32.46
N ALA A 141 8.17 29.70 32.44
CA ALA A 141 8.90 30.97 32.27
C ALA A 141 8.61 31.60 30.91
N ALA A 142 8.33 32.90 30.89
CA ALA A 142 7.89 33.61 29.69
C ALA A 142 8.71 34.88 29.46
N SER A 143 9.17 35.08 28.23
CA SER A 143 9.62 36.39 27.76
C SER A 143 8.37 37.23 27.41
N THR A 144 8.46 38.53 27.66
CA THR A 144 7.46 39.54 27.27
C THR A 144 8.17 40.71 26.61
N ALA A 145 7.42 41.67 26.06
CA ALA A 145 8.01 42.87 25.47
C ALA A 145 8.85 43.72 26.46
N SER A 146 8.63 43.58 27.77
CA SER A 146 9.40 44.27 28.82
C SER A 146 10.61 43.47 29.31
N THR A 147 10.84 42.25 28.82
CA THR A 147 11.95 41.42 29.28
C THR A 147 13.33 41.86 28.76
N ILE A 148 14.34 41.67 29.59
CA ILE A 148 15.72 42.11 29.44
C ILE A 148 16.59 40.92 29.05
N GLY A 149 17.48 41.11 28.08
CA GLY A 149 18.48 40.10 27.71
C GLY A 149 17.90 38.83 27.09
N GLU A 150 16.69 38.90 26.54
CA GLU A 150 15.93 37.76 26.00
C GLU A 150 15.71 36.65 27.03
N THR A 151 15.32 37.03 28.26
CA THR A 151 15.08 36.12 29.38
C THR A 151 13.62 36.22 29.83
N ALA A 152 13.27 35.56 30.94
CA ALA A 152 11.99 35.78 31.62
C ALA A 152 11.99 37.03 32.53
N ILE A 153 13.06 37.83 32.55
CA ILE A 153 13.28 38.90 33.54
C ILE A 153 12.94 40.28 32.96
N SER A 154 12.08 41.08 33.59
CA SER A 154 11.59 42.38 33.08
C SER A 154 12.10 43.62 33.81
N ALA A 155 12.65 43.45 35.01
CA ALA A 155 13.31 44.50 35.77
C ALA A 155 14.53 43.89 36.44
N LEU A 156 15.68 44.56 36.39
CA LEU A 156 16.92 44.10 37.03
C LEU A 156 17.73 45.31 37.50
N GLN A 157 17.80 45.51 38.82
CA GLN A 157 18.40 46.69 39.45
C GLN A 157 19.49 46.31 40.44
N ARG A 158 20.53 47.15 40.51
CA ARG A 158 21.58 47.12 41.55
C ARG A 158 21.07 47.76 42.83
N PHE A 159 21.88 47.69 43.89
CA PHE A 159 21.52 48.25 45.21
C PHE A 159 21.31 49.77 45.19
N ASP A 160 22.07 50.49 44.37
CA ASP A 160 21.95 51.94 44.17
C ASP A 160 20.73 52.35 43.33
N GLY A 161 19.91 51.39 42.90
CA GLY A 161 18.73 51.61 42.04
C GLY A 161 19.04 51.73 40.55
N SER A 162 20.31 51.71 40.15
CA SER A 162 20.69 51.71 38.73
C SER A 162 20.36 50.37 38.06
N ALA A 163 20.16 50.38 36.74
CA ALA A 163 19.89 49.16 35.98
C ALA A 163 21.14 48.25 35.94
N ALA A 164 20.96 46.96 36.19
CA ALA A 164 22.05 46.00 36.00
C ALA A 164 22.23 45.65 34.51
N PRO A 165 23.43 45.23 34.07
CA PRO A 165 23.67 44.85 32.68
C PRO A 165 22.74 43.73 32.21
N ALA A 166 22.26 43.80 30.95
CA ALA A 166 21.36 42.78 30.41
C ALA A 166 21.92 41.35 30.45
N GLY A 167 23.25 41.18 30.32
CA GLY A 167 23.91 39.88 30.46
C GLY A 167 23.78 39.25 31.85
N MET A 168 23.52 40.05 32.90
CA MET A 168 23.24 39.52 34.23
C MET A 168 21.91 38.78 34.28
N ALA A 169 20.90 39.20 33.51
CA ALA A 169 19.62 38.50 33.44
C ALA A 169 19.79 37.08 32.89
N GLN A 170 20.70 36.89 31.93
CA GLN A 170 21.03 35.58 31.33
C GLN A 170 21.75 34.64 32.31
N SER A 171 22.38 35.20 33.35
CA SER A 171 23.10 34.43 34.37
C SER A 171 22.21 33.96 35.53
N ILE A 172 20.96 34.42 35.59
CA ILE A 172 19.97 33.98 36.57
C ILE A 172 19.34 32.69 36.03
N LEU A 173 19.63 31.58 36.71
CA LEU A 173 19.24 30.24 36.26
C LEU A 173 18.24 29.60 37.23
N PRO A 174 17.23 28.89 36.72
CA PRO A 174 16.26 28.17 37.55
C PRO A 174 16.89 26.97 38.26
N THR A 175 16.38 26.65 39.45
CA THR A 175 16.77 25.49 40.26
C THR A 175 15.54 24.93 40.99
N HIS A 176 15.66 23.77 41.64
CA HIS A 176 14.77 23.49 42.78
C HIS A 176 15.08 24.47 43.92
N ALA A 177 14.19 24.59 44.91
CA ALA A 177 14.58 25.25 46.16
C ALA A 177 15.68 24.43 46.80
N MET A 178 16.79 25.07 47.16
CA MET A 178 17.98 24.41 47.69
C MET A 178 18.11 24.67 49.20
N THR A 179 18.81 23.79 49.88
CA THR A 179 19.30 23.99 51.26
C THR A 179 20.72 23.47 51.36
N LEU A 180 21.46 23.96 52.36
CA LEU A 180 22.76 23.41 52.74
C LEU A 180 22.59 22.29 53.77
N ASP A 181 23.18 21.14 53.49
CA ASP A 181 23.47 20.12 54.47
C ASP A 181 24.90 20.33 54.99
N ARG A 182 25.03 20.57 56.31
CA ARG A 182 26.33 20.69 56.98
C ARG A 182 26.68 19.49 57.85
N THR A 183 25.84 18.46 57.88
CA THR A 183 25.98 17.32 58.80
C THR A 183 27.18 16.42 58.46
N SER A 184 27.73 16.52 57.25
CA SER A 184 28.85 15.71 56.75
C SER A 184 30.22 16.42 56.77
N GLY A 185 30.34 17.60 57.38
CA GLY A 185 31.59 18.37 57.45
C GLY A 185 31.99 19.09 56.15
N ALA A 186 31.15 19.01 55.11
CA ALA A 186 31.25 19.80 53.88
C ALA A 186 29.91 20.51 53.62
N ASP A 187 29.96 21.77 53.13
CA ASP A 187 28.77 22.51 52.70
C ASP A 187 28.20 21.86 51.42
N ARG A 188 27.21 20.99 51.59
CA ARG A 188 26.61 20.25 50.49
C ARG A 188 25.26 20.82 50.10
N LEU A 189 25.08 21.12 48.82
CA LEU A 189 23.79 21.51 48.26
C LEU A 189 22.86 20.29 48.09
N GLN A 190 21.61 20.43 48.52
CA GLN A 190 20.56 19.45 48.26
C GLN A 190 19.19 20.14 48.09
N PRO A 191 18.25 19.54 47.34
CA PRO A 191 16.89 20.05 47.27
C PRO A 191 16.26 20.13 48.66
N LYS A 192 15.55 21.21 48.91
CA LYS A 192 14.76 21.39 50.13
C LYS A 192 13.51 20.53 50.01
N ALA A 193 13.40 19.55 50.92
CA ALA A 193 12.29 18.60 50.94
C ALA A 193 10.92 19.30 50.84
N GLY A 194 10.10 18.87 49.87
CA GLY A 194 8.78 19.42 49.62
C GLY A 194 8.81 20.81 48.97
N SER A 195 9.85 21.15 48.21
CA SER A 195 9.98 22.41 47.46
C SER A 195 10.69 22.17 46.11
N GLU A 196 10.59 20.95 45.57
CA GLU A 196 11.20 20.48 44.33
C GLU A 196 10.28 20.72 43.12
N ASP A 197 9.90 21.99 42.92
CA ASP A 197 8.80 22.35 42.02
C ASP A 197 9.24 22.64 40.56
N LEU A 198 10.55 22.74 40.27
CA LEU A 198 11.08 22.90 38.91
C LEU A 198 10.58 21.80 37.95
N GLN A 199 10.16 22.20 36.76
CA GLN A 199 9.90 21.34 35.61
C GLN A 199 10.70 21.80 34.40
N VAL A 200 11.16 20.86 33.59
CA VAL A 200 11.73 21.12 32.26
C VAL A 200 10.91 20.40 31.19
N PHE A 201 10.92 20.96 29.99
CA PHE A 201 10.11 20.52 28.85
C PHE A 201 10.98 20.29 27.63
N ALA A 202 10.47 19.54 26.64
CA ALA A 202 11.03 19.63 25.30
C ALA A 202 10.74 21.01 24.70
N GLU A 203 11.55 21.42 23.71
CA GLU A 203 11.43 22.75 23.11
C GLU A 203 10.08 22.96 22.40
N ASP A 204 9.47 21.92 21.82
CA ASP A 204 8.17 22.03 21.12
C ASP A 204 6.96 22.09 22.05
N GLU A 205 7.04 21.49 23.24
CA GLU A 205 5.94 21.51 24.23
C GLU A 205 5.56 22.95 24.64
N VAL A 206 6.53 23.87 24.59
CA VAL A 206 6.34 25.28 24.98
C VAL A 206 6.16 26.22 23.78
N ALA A 207 5.82 25.70 22.59
CA ALA A 207 5.61 26.55 21.41
C ALA A 207 4.33 27.42 21.49
N ALA A 208 3.33 27.01 22.27
CA ALA A 208 2.04 27.71 22.38
C ALA A 208 2.15 28.97 23.28
N THR A 209 2.45 30.11 22.68
CA THR A 209 2.66 31.37 23.40
C THR A 209 1.33 32.07 23.72
N PRO A 210 1.02 32.35 25.00
CA PRO A 210 -0.20 33.08 25.38
C PRO A 210 -0.12 34.58 25.04
N ALA A 211 -1.28 35.25 25.00
CA ALA A 211 -1.33 36.70 24.89
C ALA A 211 -0.50 37.37 26.01
N GLY A 212 0.34 38.34 25.65
CA GLY A 212 1.24 39.04 26.57
C GLY A 212 2.65 38.45 26.68
N ALA A 213 2.86 37.22 26.23
CA ALA A 213 4.19 36.62 26.10
C ALA A 213 4.71 36.71 24.65
N THR A 214 6.02 36.87 24.49
CA THR A 214 6.72 36.86 23.19
C THR A 214 7.36 35.51 22.90
N ARG A 215 7.73 34.76 23.94
CA ARG A 215 8.29 33.40 23.88
C ARG A 215 8.12 32.71 25.23
N LEU A 216 7.90 31.40 25.23
CA LEU A 216 8.06 30.58 26.43
C LEU A 216 9.44 29.89 26.44
N PHE A 217 9.98 29.70 27.63
CA PHE A 217 11.19 28.91 27.85
C PHE A 217 10.81 27.50 28.32
N PRO A 218 11.56 26.45 27.93
CA PRO A 218 11.29 25.06 28.29
C PRO A 218 11.60 24.73 29.77
N TYR A 219 11.24 25.62 30.70
CA TYR A 219 11.25 25.38 32.14
C TYR A 219 10.14 26.15 32.87
N GLY A 220 9.77 25.67 34.06
CA GLY A 220 8.75 26.31 34.89
C GLY A 220 8.66 25.72 36.29
N TYR A 221 7.65 26.11 37.06
CA TYR A 221 7.42 25.63 38.42
C TYR A 221 6.00 25.10 38.59
N VAL A 222 5.86 23.83 38.94
CA VAL A 222 4.56 23.16 39.10
C VAL A 222 3.96 23.42 40.48
N VAL A 223 2.65 23.64 40.52
CA VAL A 223 1.88 23.73 41.75
C VAL A 223 1.65 22.31 42.29
N ARG A 224 2.12 22.06 43.51
CA ARG A 224 1.89 20.82 44.25
C ARG A 224 0.71 20.98 45.20
N ARG A 225 0.04 19.86 45.51
CA ARG A 225 -1.05 19.88 46.50
C ARG A 225 -0.48 20.06 47.91
N LYS A 226 -1.05 21.01 48.66
CA LYS A 226 -0.68 21.28 50.04
C LYS A 226 -0.92 20.02 50.89
N ASN A 227 0.07 19.64 51.70
CA ASN A 227 0.04 18.49 52.60
C ASN A 227 -0.19 17.12 51.94
N VAL A 228 -0.14 17.01 50.60
CA VAL A 228 -0.34 15.76 49.86
C VAL A 228 0.73 15.64 48.78
N SER A 229 1.84 14.97 49.10
CA SER A 229 2.96 14.77 48.16
C SER A 229 2.62 13.90 46.95
N ALA A 230 1.57 13.08 47.04
CA ALA A 230 1.10 12.18 45.99
C ALA A 230 0.12 12.81 44.99
N SER A 231 -0.08 14.13 45.01
CA SER A 231 -1.08 14.78 44.16
C SER A 231 -0.66 16.16 43.65
N ARG A 232 -1.05 16.45 42.41
CA ARG A 232 -0.94 17.76 41.75
C ARG A 232 -2.29 18.28 41.27
N LEU A 233 -3.37 17.73 41.83
CA LEU A 233 -4.71 18.24 41.61
C LEU A 233 -4.93 19.44 42.53
N LEU A 234 -5.27 20.57 41.94
CA LEU A 234 -5.77 21.74 42.64
C LEU A 234 -7.31 21.76 42.50
N PRO A 235 -8.07 21.52 43.60
CA PRO A 235 -9.52 21.38 43.53
C PRO A 235 -10.26 22.58 42.93
N GLY A 236 -11.42 22.32 42.33
CA GLY A 236 -12.38 23.36 41.95
C GLY A 236 -13.19 23.82 43.17
N ASN A 237 -13.74 25.03 43.09
CA ASN A 237 -14.57 25.66 44.12
C ASN A 237 -13.91 25.79 45.51
N PRO A 238 -12.66 26.26 45.65
CA PRO A 238 -12.08 26.50 46.98
C PRO A 238 -12.86 27.57 47.77
N ALA A 239 -13.07 27.35 49.07
CA ALA A 239 -13.65 28.36 49.96
C ALA A 239 -12.77 29.63 50.03
N ALA A 240 -13.34 30.75 50.50
CA ALA A 240 -12.56 31.96 50.71
C ALA A 240 -11.41 31.70 51.70
N GLY A 241 -10.18 32.11 51.34
CA GLY A 241 -8.98 31.83 52.13
C GLY A 241 -8.47 30.38 52.09
N GLN A 242 -9.12 29.48 51.34
CA GLN A 242 -8.67 28.10 51.18
C GLN A 242 -7.62 28.00 50.06
N PHE A 243 -6.36 27.96 50.44
CA PHE A 243 -5.25 27.71 49.52
C PHE A 243 -4.81 26.25 49.59
N ASP A 244 -5.20 25.47 48.59
CA ASP A 244 -4.95 24.03 48.49
C ASP A 244 -3.65 23.69 47.72
N GLY A 245 -3.04 24.66 47.05
CA GLY A 245 -1.78 24.49 46.32
C GLY A 245 -0.61 25.19 46.99
N VAL A 246 0.60 24.76 46.66
CA VAL A 246 1.85 25.48 46.95
C VAL A 246 2.74 25.41 45.72
N VAL A 247 3.42 26.51 45.39
CA VAL A 247 4.46 26.55 44.37
C VAL A 247 5.68 27.25 44.92
N THR A 248 6.86 26.75 44.59
CA THR A 248 8.14 27.33 44.99
C THR A 248 8.95 27.69 43.76
N ILE A 249 9.22 28.97 43.61
CA ILE A 249 10.03 29.51 42.52
C ILE A 249 11.44 29.72 43.07
N ALA A 250 12.43 29.10 42.46
CA ALA A 250 13.79 29.11 42.96
C ALA A 250 14.80 29.32 41.84
N VAL A 251 15.75 30.22 42.07
CA VAL A 251 16.81 30.53 41.10
C VAL A 251 18.15 30.59 41.79
N LYS A 252 19.21 30.48 40.99
CA LYS A 252 20.57 30.79 41.37
C LYS A 252 21.13 31.90 40.49
N LEU A 253 22.01 32.70 41.05
CA LEU A 253 22.71 33.76 40.32
C LEU A 253 24.16 33.89 40.81
N PRO A 254 25.11 34.24 39.93
CA PRO A 254 26.51 34.38 40.29
C PRO A 254 26.74 35.62 41.15
N LEU A 255 27.55 35.45 42.18
CA LEU A 255 28.01 36.54 43.03
C LEU A 255 29.04 37.39 42.27
N GLN A 256 28.77 38.68 42.14
CA GLN A 256 29.69 39.62 41.48
C GLN A 256 30.94 39.83 42.33
N ALA A 257 32.04 40.23 41.67
CA ALA A 257 33.32 40.49 42.34
C ALA A 257 33.17 41.49 43.49
N SER A 258 32.36 42.53 43.29
CA SER A 258 31.90 43.44 44.34
C SER A 258 30.45 43.16 44.72
N SER A 259 30.11 43.24 46.00
CA SER A 259 28.73 43.12 46.48
C SER A 259 27.82 44.26 46.00
N ALA A 260 28.38 45.41 45.61
CA ALA A 260 27.62 46.54 45.06
C ALA A 260 27.08 46.25 43.65
N ASP A 261 27.71 45.34 42.92
CA ASP A 261 27.31 44.96 41.56
C ASP A 261 26.28 43.81 41.53
N ASP A 262 26.02 43.17 42.67
CA ASP A 262 24.98 42.14 42.76
C ASP A 262 23.60 42.72 42.42
N PRO A 263 22.75 41.96 41.72
CA PRO A 263 21.34 42.28 41.59
C PRO A 263 20.69 42.44 42.97
N PHE A 264 20.06 43.58 43.20
CA PHE A 264 19.30 43.88 44.41
C PHE A 264 17.80 43.59 44.26
N ARG A 265 17.26 43.82 43.05
CA ARG A 265 15.87 43.52 42.71
C ARG A 265 15.76 42.97 41.30
N PHE A 266 14.84 42.03 41.09
CA PHE A 266 14.42 41.64 39.75
C PHE A 266 12.98 41.15 39.68
N ASN A 267 12.37 41.22 38.50
CA ASN A 267 11.04 40.66 38.24
C ASN A 267 11.14 39.47 37.28
N MET A 268 10.34 38.42 37.49
CA MET A 268 10.23 37.28 36.57
C MET A 268 8.80 37.12 36.07
N ASN A 269 8.66 36.90 34.77
CA ASN A 269 7.39 36.64 34.10
C ASN A 269 7.17 35.15 33.88
N PHE A 270 5.94 34.71 34.12
CA PHE A 270 5.50 33.34 33.92
C PHE A 270 4.17 33.30 33.19
N ALA A 271 4.04 32.37 32.24
CA ALA A 271 2.76 31.91 31.75
C ALA A 271 2.19 30.83 32.66
N VAL A 272 0.96 31.02 33.13
CA VAL A 272 0.23 30.02 33.92
C VAL A 272 -0.47 29.06 32.97
N MET A 273 -0.22 27.77 33.13
CA MET A 273 -0.62 26.72 32.18
C MET A 273 -1.19 25.51 32.91
N ASP A 274 -2.26 24.90 32.39
CA ASP A 274 -2.63 23.53 32.76
C ASP A 274 -1.77 22.53 31.96
N ASP A 275 -1.18 21.53 32.63
CA ASP A 275 -0.39 20.46 31.99
C ASP A 275 -1.14 19.12 32.09
N SER A 276 -1.49 18.55 30.94
CA SER A 276 -2.14 17.24 30.90
C SER A 276 -1.23 16.08 31.35
N ARG A 277 0.08 16.30 31.50
CA ARG A 277 1.07 15.29 31.87
C ARG A 277 1.71 15.57 33.24
N THR A 278 1.54 14.62 34.16
CA THR A 278 2.30 14.60 35.41
C THR A 278 3.74 14.15 35.13
N ARG A 279 4.75 14.91 35.59
CA ARG A 279 6.18 14.65 35.36
C ARG A 279 7.04 15.19 36.50
N VAL A 280 8.21 14.62 36.75
CA VAL A 280 9.18 15.14 37.75
C VAL A 280 10.46 15.52 37.03
N THR A 281 11.18 16.54 37.51
CA THR A 281 12.50 16.90 36.99
C THR A 281 13.57 16.56 38.02
N GLU A 282 14.72 16.12 37.54
CA GLU A 282 15.97 16.12 38.29
C GLU A 282 16.78 17.38 37.92
N SER A 283 16.89 18.32 38.86
CA SER A 283 17.70 19.54 38.66
C SER A 283 19.20 19.21 38.62
N VAL A 284 20.00 20.10 38.02
CA VAL A 284 21.47 19.95 37.94
C VAL A 284 22.10 19.80 39.34
N GLU A 285 21.59 20.51 40.33
CA GLU A 285 22.09 20.47 41.70
C GLU A 285 21.71 19.20 42.48
N GLU A 286 20.71 18.46 42.00
CA GLU A 286 20.24 17.22 42.64
C GLU A 286 21.00 15.98 42.13
N GLN A 287 21.66 16.08 40.98
CA GLN A 287 22.26 14.95 40.29
C GLN A 287 23.29 14.19 41.15
N GLY A 288 23.35 12.88 40.94
CA GLY A 288 24.29 11.97 41.60
C GLY A 288 23.60 10.97 42.53
N ALA A 289 24.38 10.37 43.44
CA ALA A 289 23.94 9.23 44.27
C ALA A 289 22.78 9.51 45.24
N PHE A 290 22.36 10.76 45.36
CA PHE A 290 21.38 11.20 46.36
C PHE A 290 20.14 11.85 45.76
N SER A 291 19.99 11.74 44.44
CA SER A 291 18.81 12.23 43.75
C SER A 291 17.57 11.49 44.22
N SER A 292 16.53 12.24 44.58
CA SER A 292 15.24 11.73 45.07
C SER A 292 14.13 11.83 44.01
N ALA A 293 14.48 12.27 42.79
CA ALA A 293 13.53 12.49 41.70
C ALA A 293 12.71 11.25 41.36
N ALA A 294 13.32 10.05 41.35
CA ALA A 294 12.61 8.79 41.11
C ALA A 294 11.59 8.47 42.23
N ALA A 295 11.94 8.73 43.49
CA ALA A 295 11.03 8.54 44.62
C ALA A 295 9.85 9.53 44.55
N ARG A 296 10.11 10.80 44.17
CA ARG A 296 9.06 11.80 43.94
C ARG A 296 8.11 11.37 42.80
N ALA A 297 8.65 10.82 41.72
CA ALA A 297 7.82 10.31 40.62
C ALA A 297 6.95 9.14 41.07
N GLY A 298 7.52 8.16 41.79
CA GLY A 298 6.78 7.02 42.32
C GLY A 298 5.67 7.41 43.30
N ALA A 299 5.86 8.47 44.10
CA ALA A 299 4.82 9.00 44.98
C ALA A 299 3.62 9.59 44.23
N LEU A 300 3.82 10.12 43.01
CA LEU A 300 2.77 10.69 42.16
C LEU A 300 2.02 9.65 41.34
N GLY A 301 2.56 8.43 41.21
CA GLY A 301 1.91 7.32 40.52
C GLY A 301 2.88 6.36 39.84
N VAL A 302 2.31 5.38 39.12
CA VAL A 302 3.06 4.42 38.29
C VAL A 302 3.40 5.07 36.94
N ASN A 303 4.59 4.78 36.40
CA ASN A 303 5.05 5.27 35.09
C ASN A 303 5.12 6.81 34.95
N ILE A 304 5.22 7.54 36.06
CA ILE A 304 5.45 8.99 36.03
C ILE A 304 6.88 9.25 35.52
N PRO A 305 7.04 10.01 34.43
CA PRO A 305 8.34 10.18 33.83
C PRO A 305 9.21 11.17 34.61
N VAL A 306 10.50 10.87 34.68
CA VAL A 306 11.53 11.74 35.30
C VAL A 306 12.34 12.40 34.19
N MET A 307 12.18 13.71 34.04
CA MET A 307 12.94 14.53 33.10
C MET A 307 14.37 14.70 33.62
N THR A 308 15.34 14.27 32.82
CA THR A 308 16.77 14.33 33.18
C THR A 308 17.51 15.31 32.27
N LEU A 309 18.45 16.03 32.87
CA LEU A 309 19.37 16.94 32.19
C LEU A 309 20.74 16.25 32.01
N CYS A 310 21.61 16.80 31.16
CA CYS A 310 22.99 16.32 31.02
C CYS A 310 23.67 16.22 32.39
N GLY A 311 24.42 15.12 32.59
CA GLY A 311 25.10 14.81 33.86
C GLY A 311 24.32 13.86 34.77
N SER A 312 23.05 13.61 34.50
CA SER A 312 22.24 12.66 35.26
C SER A 312 22.79 11.23 35.15
N THR A 313 22.89 10.56 36.31
CA THR A 313 23.16 9.12 36.39
C THR A 313 21.89 8.31 36.66
N LEU A 314 20.72 8.95 36.73
CA LEU A 314 19.44 8.27 36.93
C LEU A 314 19.10 7.47 35.67
N ASN A 315 19.00 6.15 35.78
CA ASN A 315 18.58 5.32 34.67
C ASN A 315 17.48 4.38 35.14
N THR A 316 16.24 4.82 34.95
CA THR A 316 15.05 4.05 35.36
C THR A 316 14.19 3.80 34.12
N GLY A 317 13.26 2.83 34.18
CA GLY A 317 12.36 2.56 33.04
C GLY A 317 11.44 3.75 32.66
N VAL A 318 11.44 4.82 33.46
CA VAL A 318 10.59 6.01 33.32
C VAL A 318 11.40 7.31 33.13
N THR A 319 12.73 7.26 33.01
CA THR A 319 13.50 8.48 32.69
C THR A 319 13.25 8.94 31.27
N GLN A 320 13.19 10.26 31.08
CA GLN A 320 13.13 10.90 29.77
C GLN A 320 14.22 11.97 29.70
N PHE A 321 15.15 11.77 28.77
CA PHE A 321 16.28 12.67 28.63
C PHE A 321 15.91 13.94 27.85
N ILE A 322 15.88 15.07 28.56
CA ILE A 322 15.69 16.41 27.99
C ILE A 322 17.04 17.03 27.61
N GLY A 323 18.10 16.72 28.37
CA GLY A 323 19.46 17.17 28.13
C GLY A 323 19.73 18.61 28.56
N SER A 324 18.93 19.56 28.10
CA SER A 324 19.01 20.96 28.50
C SER A 324 17.68 21.68 28.32
N ALA A 325 17.49 22.74 29.08
CA ALA A 325 16.43 23.71 28.88
C ALA A 325 17.03 25.09 28.61
N THR A 326 16.63 25.71 27.51
CA THR A 326 16.99 27.09 27.18
C THR A 326 16.40 28.05 28.21
N THR A 327 17.20 28.96 28.77
CA THR A 327 16.76 29.95 29.77
C THR A 327 16.86 31.39 29.29
N ALA A 328 17.59 31.62 28.21
CA ALA A 328 17.63 32.91 27.52
C ALA A 328 17.90 32.73 26.02
N GLY A 329 17.35 33.65 25.23
CA GLY A 329 17.53 33.73 23.79
C GLY A 329 16.26 33.44 22.99
N ASN A 330 16.01 34.21 21.93
CA ASN A 330 14.83 34.13 21.07
C ASN A 330 15.13 33.41 19.75
N ALA A 331 16.11 33.89 18.98
CA ALA A 331 16.53 33.29 17.71
C ALA A 331 17.77 32.40 17.87
N ALA A 332 18.63 32.71 18.85
CA ALA A 332 19.79 31.92 19.23
C ALA A 332 19.71 31.61 20.72
N ARG A 333 20.36 30.52 21.17
CA ARG A 333 20.40 30.17 22.59
C ARG A 333 21.52 30.94 23.29
N LEU A 334 21.15 31.81 24.22
CA LEU A 334 22.08 32.67 24.98
C LEU A 334 22.43 32.07 26.35
N ALA A 335 21.46 31.43 27.01
CA ALA A 335 21.68 30.75 28.28
C ALA A 335 20.84 29.46 28.41
N LYS A 336 21.26 28.58 29.33
CA LYS A 336 20.65 27.26 29.53
C LYS A 336 20.95 26.68 30.92
N ILE A 337 20.15 25.69 31.31
CA ILE A 337 20.53 24.67 32.30
C ILE A 337 20.78 23.33 31.60
N GLY A 338 21.63 22.47 32.17
CA GLY A 338 22.05 21.23 31.52
C GLY A 338 23.17 21.43 30.49
N GLY A 339 23.25 20.56 29.48
CA GLY A 339 24.36 20.53 28.51
C GLY A 339 24.02 21.12 27.14
N ASN A 340 24.71 20.67 26.08
CA ASN A 340 24.60 21.28 24.75
C ASN A 340 23.57 20.63 23.82
N ILE A 341 22.80 19.66 24.33
CA ILE A 341 21.75 18.92 23.63
C ILE A 341 20.40 19.23 24.28
N ALA A 342 19.37 19.52 23.50
CA ALA A 342 17.99 19.66 23.98
C ALA A 342 17.06 18.72 23.20
N LEU A 343 16.12 18.07 23.91
CA LEU A 343 15.03 17.36 23.26
C LEU A 343 14.12 18.38 22.57
N LYS A 344 14.04 18.29 21.24
CA LYS A 344 13.20 19.14 20.41
C LYS A 344 11.76 18.64 20.40
N ASN A 345 11.56 17.33 20.22
CA ASN A 345 10.25 16.70 20.16
C ASN A 345 10.21 15.44 21.02
N VAL A 346 9.18 15.33 21.85
CA VAL A 346 8.99 14.24 22.82
C VAL A 346 8.68 12.89 22.17
N ALA A 347 8.16 12.86 20.94
CA ALA A 347 7.64 11.66 20.31
C ALA A 347 8.25 11.42 18.91
N LEU A 348 9.08 10.39 18.82
CA LEU A 348 9.38 9.73 17.55
C LEU A 348 8.53 8.47 17.46
N ALA A 349 7.58 8.45 16.54
CA ALA A 349 6.79 7.28 16.21
C ALA A 349 7.02 6.90 14.76
N TYR A 350 7.45 5.66 14.52
CA TYR A 350 7.63 5.10 13.19
C TYR A 350 6.56 4.04 12.94
N THR A 351 6.26 3.74 11.69
CA THR A 351 5.30 2.69 11.34
C THR A 351 5.90 1.74 10.33
N VAL A 352 5.75 0.44 10.56
CA VAL A 352 6.21 -0.62 9.66
C VAL A 352 5.30 -1.85 9.77
N PRO A 353 5.07 -2.63 8.69
CA PRO A 353 4.46 -3.94 8.84
C PRO A 353 5.34 -4.89 9.65
N GLY A 354 4.70 -5.82 10.35
CA GLY A 354 5.38 -6.90 11.03
C GLY A 354 6.30 -7.66 10.07
N HIS A 355 7.49 -7.99 10.57
CA HIS A 355 8.53 -8.81 9.91
C HIS A 355 9.24 -8.16 8.72
N VAL A 356 8.88 -6.92 8.38
CA VAL A 356 9.59 -6.10 7.40
C VAL A 356 10.69 -5.31 8.12
N GLN A 357 11.86 -5.18 7.49
CA GLN A 357 12.95 -4.35 7.99
C GLN A 357 12.65 -2.88 7.70
N LEU A 358 12.49 -2.09 8.75
CA LEU A 358 12.51 -0.64 8.69
C LEU A 358 13.96 -0.16 8.71
N SER A 359 14.35 0.68 7.75
CA SER A 359 15.63 1.37 7.75
C SER A 359 15.37 2.87 7.71
N VAL A 360 15.85 3.60 8.72
CA VAL A 360 15.63 5.05 8.84
C VAL A 360 16.97 5.77 8.82
N PRO A 361 17.20 6.69 7.86
CA PRO A 361 18.42 7.49 7.80
C PRO A 361 18.44 8.54 8.92
N ALA A 362 19.62 9.06 9.24
CA ALA A 362 19.84 9.95 10.39
C ALA A 362 18.94 11.20 10.38
N GLY A 363 18.74 11.84 9.21
CA GLY A 363 17.97 13.08 9.10
C GLY A 363 16.49 12.95 9.47
N SER A 364 15.88 11.78 9.25
CA SER A 364 14.51 11.45 9.66
C SER A 364 14.46 10.51 10.87
N GLY A 365 15.62 10.17 11.42
CA GLY A 365 15.80 9.22 12.51
C GLY A 365 15.89 9.91 13.87
N LEU A 366 16.66 9.32 14.78
CA LEU A 366 16.76 9.77 16.16
C LEU A 366 17.33 11.19 16.29
N ALA A 367 18.24 11.58 15.38
CA ALA A 367 18.85 12.91 15.38
C ALA A 367 17.83 14.04 15.16
N GLY A 368 16.73 13.78 14.44
CA GLY A 368 15.69 14.76 14.18
C GLY A 368 14.92 15.21 15.44
N ALA A 369 14.95 14.42 16.52
CA ALA A 369 14.30 14.75 17.79
C ALA A 369 15.13 15.68 18.68
N TYR A 370 16.37 16.01 18.33
CA TYR A 370 17.26 16.78 19.19
C TYR A 370 17.78 18.05 18.50
N SER A 371 17.95 19.09 19.29
CA SER A 371 18.65 20.31 18.92
C SER A 371 20.02 20.34 19.58
N THR A 372 21.04 20.71 18.81
CA THR A 372 22.41 20.94 19.30
C THR A 372 22.76 22.41 19.30
N TYR A 373 23.61 22.82 20.24
CA TYR A 373 24.06 24.20 20.35
C TYR A 373 25.56 24.27 20.67
N GLY A 374 26.17 25.45 20.50
CA GLY A 374 27.58 25.66 20.83
C GLY A 374 28.54 24.76 20.05
N GLY A 375 28.18 24.37 18.82
CA GLY A 375 28.98 23.47 17.98
C GLY A 375 28.99 22.00 18.42
N ALA A 376 28.11 21.58 19.34
CA ALA A 376 28.00 20.18 19.73
C ALA A 376 27.58 19.28 18.56
N ALA A 377 28.18 18.10 18.49
CA ALA A 377 27.81 17.04 17.56
C ALA A 377 27.20 15.87 18.34
N LEU A 378 26.07 15.34 17.86
CA LEU A 378 25.37 14.22 18.49
C LEU A 378 26.05 12.89 18.15
N SER A 379 26.03 11.98 19.12
CA SER A 379 26.33 10.56 18.94
C SER A 379 25.26 9.71 19.62
N PHE A 380 24.76 8.70 18.91
CA PHE A 380 23.73 7.77 19.36
C PHE A 380 24.28 6.37 19.62
N SER A 381 23.66 5.65 20.56
CA SER A 381 23.99 4.26 20.87
C SER A 381 22.75 3.50 21.39
N GLY A 382 22.83 2.18 21.50
CA GLY A 382 21.72 1.32 21.92
C GLY A 382 21.32 0.33 20.83
N GLY A 383 20.01 0.09 20.68
CA GLY A 383 19.47 -0.84 19.67
C GLY A 383 18.77 -2.08 20.24
N SER A 384 18.37 -2.07 21.52
CA SER A 384 17.43 -3.07 22.04
C SER A 384 15.99 -2.62 21.86
N THR A 385 15.03 -3.54 21.98
CA THR A 385 13.60 -3.26 21.88
C THR A 385 12.87 -3.84 23.08
N ARG A 386 11.73 -3.25 23.48
CA ARG A 386 10.98 -3.70 24.65
C ARG A 386 10.13 -4.95 24.38
N ARG A 387 9.73 -5.21 23.12
CA ARG A 387 8.97 -6.42 22.75
C ARG A 387 9.83 -7.54 22.17
N GLY A 388 11.14 -7.36 22.08
CA GLY A 388 12.06 -8.40 21.58
C GLY A 388 12.15 -8.47 20.05
N GLY A 389 11.82 -7.37 19.35
CA GLY A 389 12.35 -7.12 18.01
C GLY A 389 13.87 -6.93 18.01
N ALA A 390 14.47 -6.95 16.83
CA ALA A 390 15.89 -6.67 16.66
C ALA A 390 16.07 -5.27 16.06
N ALA A 391 17.03 -4.51 16.56
CA ALA A 391 17.34 -3.19 16.05
C ALA A 391 18.85 -2.91 16.09
N THR A 392 19.29 -1.96 15.26
CA THR A 392 20.64 -1.41 15.34
C THR A 392 20.55 0.10 15.29
N VAL A 393 21.34 0.80 16.10
CA VAL A 393 21.40 2.26 16.12
C VAL A 393 22.81 2.68 15.73
N GLY A 394 22.93 3.45 14.65
CA GLY A 394 24.18 4.05 14.20
C GLY A 394 24.49 5.33 14.97
N ALA A 395 25.78 5.67 15.07
CA ALA A 395 26.24 6.85 15.82
C ALA A 395 25.63 8.17 15.34
N ALA A 396 25.25 8.27 14.05
CA ALA A 396 24.60 9.46 13.50
C ALA A 396 23.09 9.55 13.81
N GLY A 397 22.50 8.55 14.45
CA GLY A 397 21.07 8.49 14.76
C GLY A 397 20.20 7.82 13.68
N ASN A 398 20.82 7.25 12.65
CA ASN A 398 20.16 6.28 11.76
C ASN A 398 19.93 4.97 12.50
N PHE A 399 18.89 4.22 12.15
CA PHE A 399 18.64 2.92 12.77
C PHE A 399 17.97 1.95 11.81
N THR A 400 18.11 0.65 12.11
CA THR A 400 17.28 -0.40 11.53
C THR A 400 16.43 -1.05 12.61
N PHE A 401 15.25 -1.54 12.24
CA PHE A 401 14.34 -2.24 13.12
C PHE A 401 13.64 -3.37 12.38
N ILE A 402 13.49 -4.52 13.02
CA ILE A 402 12.62 -5.61 12.59
C ILE A 402 11.86 -6.14 13.79
N SER A 403 10.54 -6.27 13.64
CA SER A 403 9.69 -6.68 14.76
C SER A 403 9.99 -8.09 15.25
N LYS A 404 9.51 -8.42 16.44
CA LYS A 404 9.46 -9.80 16.91
C LYS A 404 8.63 -10.66 15.95
N VAL A 405 9.00 -11.93 15.82
CA VAL A 405 8.21 -12.93 15.08
C VAL A 405 6.79 -12.98 15.64
N GLY A 406 5.79 -13.04 14.75
CA GLY A 406 4.36 -12.99 15.06
C GLY A 406 3.73 -11.59 15.18
N ASP A 407 4.49 -10.53 15.50
CA ASP A 407 3.92 -9.18 15.66
C ASP A 407 3.36 -8.62 14.33
N GLY A 408 2.34 -7.75 14.42
CA GLY A 408 1.73 -7.04 13.28
C GLY A 408 0.22 -7.24 13.11
N GLN A 409 -0.32 -8.37 13.57
CA GLN A 409 -1.77 -8.60 13.67
C GLN A 409 -2.11 -9.44 14.93
N PRO A 410 -2.84 -8.88 15.93
CA PRO A 410 -3.30 -7.49 15.99
C PRO A 410 -2.13 -6.49 16.00
N ALA A 411 -2.40 -5.23 15.64
CA ALA A 411 -1.39 -4.18 15.65
C ALA A 411 -0.82 -3.96 17.06
N VAL A 412 0.48 -3.64 17.14
CA VAL A 412 1.21 -3.46 18.40
C VAL A 412 2.22 -2.33 18.28
N THR A 413 2.62 -1.74 19.40
CA THR A 413 3.73 -0.76 19.45
C THR A 413 4.91 -1.40 20.16
N ASP A 414 6.07 -1.43 19.51
CA ASP A 414 7.36 -1.74 20.13
C ASP A 414 8.11 -0.43 20.44
N GLN A 415 9.10 -0.48 21.33
CA GLN A 415 9.87 0.69 21.75
C GLN A 415 11.36 0.41 21.55
N LEU A 416 11.98 1.14 20.62
CA LEU A 416 13.42 1.15 20.36
C LEU A 416 14.12 1.90 21.49
N LEU A 417 14.99 1.23 22.25
CA LEU A 417 15.77 1.82 23.32
C LEU A 417 17.10 2.36 22.78
N TYR A 418 17.40 3.62 23.08
CA TYR A 418 18.63 4.29 22.67
C TYR A 418 19.13 5.28 23.71
N ARG A 419 20.38 5.74 23.54
CA ARG A 419 20.98 6.86 24.26
C ARG A 419 21.50 7.88 23.26
N VAL A 420 21.49 9.13 23.67
CA VAL A 420 22.09 10.26 22.95
C VAL A 420 23.20 10.87 23.80
N SER A 421 24.26 11.32 23.16
CA SER A 421 25.42 11.97 23.77
C SER A 421 25.95 13.06 22.85
N ASP A 422 26.80 13.96 23.36
CA ASP A 422 27.56 14.90 22.55
C ASP A 422 29.06 14.73 22.73
N ASN A 423 29.81 15.37 21.83
CA ASN A 423 31.27 15.46 21.89
C ASN A 423 31.78 16.48 22.92
N GLN A 424 30.93 17.01 23.81
CA GLN A 424 31.27 18.00 24.84
C GLN A 424 31.00 17.49 26.27
N GLY A 425 30.82 16.18 26.43
CA GLY A 425 30.74 15.53 27.74
C GLY A 425 29.33 15.32 28.27
N CYS A 426 28.28 15.65 27.50
CA CYS A 426 26.92 15.28 27.85
C CYS A 426 26.60 13.84 27.40
N SER A 427 26.15 13.00 28.33
CA SER A 427 25.56 11.70 28.04
C SER A 427 24.15 11.64 28.61
N GLY A 428 23.20 11.16 27.81
CA GLY A 428 21.83 10.94 28.21
C GLY A 428 21.57 9.59 28.85
N THR A 429 20.40 9.49 29.46
CA THR A 429 19.85 8.25 30.05
C THR A 429 19.21 7.40 28.95
N ASP A 430 18.81 6.16 29.27
CA ASP A 430 18.03 5.36 28.31
C ASP A 430 16.71 6.07 27.98
N THR A 431 16.40 6.15 26.70
CA THR A 431 15.16 6.74 26.16
C THR A 431 14.61 5.86 25.03
N THR A 432 13.37 6.13 24.60
CA THR A 432 12.65 5.27 23.66
C THR A 432 12.10 6.03 22.46
N ALA A 433 12.09 5.38 21.31
CA ALA A 433 11.27 5.76 20.15
C ALA A 433 10.25 4.65 19.85
N ASP A 434 9.00 5.04 19.59
CA ASP A 434 7.93 4.09 19.32
C ASP A 434 8.00 3.59 17.86
N VAL A 435 7.73 2.31 17.67
CA VAL A 435 7.58 1.68 16.36
C VAL A 435 6.25 0.93 16.34
N ASN A 436 5.28 1.51 15.65
CA ASN A 436 3.95 0.95 15.43
C ASN A 436 4.04 -0.14 14.36
N VAL A 437 3.78 -1.38 14.77
CA VAL A 437 3.81 -2.56 13.93
C VAL A 437 2.38 -2.96 13.58
N ALA A 438 1.98 -2.72 12.33
CA ALA A 438 0.61 -2.95 11.86
C ALA A 438 0.58 -3.60 10.47
N GLY A 439 -0.23 -4.66 10.32
CA GLY A 439 -0.09 -5.59 9.20
C GLY A 439 1.09 -6.55 9.43
N ARG A 440 1.12 -7.69 8.74
CA ARG A 440 2.17 -8.69 8.88
C ARG A 440 2.52 -9.31 7.53
N VAL A 441 3.81 -9.46 7.25
CA VAL A 441 4.33 -10.05 6.00
C VAL A 441 5.24 -11.24 6.32
N TRP A 442 4.88 -12.44 5.87
CA TRP A 442 5.76 -13.60 5.97
C TRP A 442 6.61 -13.75 4.71
N PHE A 443 7.92 -13.91 4.87
CA PHE A 443 8.88 -14.00 3.78
C PHE A 443 9.30 -15.45 3.51
N VAL A 444 9.35 -15.81 2.23
CA VAL A 444 9.80 -17.13 1.74
C VAL A 444 10.90 -16.95 0.69
N ASN A 445 12.00 -17.67 0.84
CA ASN A 445 13.10 -17.71 -0.13
C ASN A 445 13.78 -19.10 -0.11
N ASN A 446 13.73 -19.82 -1.23
CA ASN A 446 14.28 -21.18 -1.34
C ASN A 446 15.79 -21.27 -1.60
N SER A 447 16.54 -20.16 -1.63
CA SER A 447 17.98 -20.19 -1.88
C SER A 447 18.85 -20.36 -0.63
N GLY A 448 18.26 -20.44 0.57
CA GLY A 448 18.99 -20.46 1.84
C GLY A 448 18.46 -21.45 2.88
N SER A 449 19.03 -21.39 4.08
CA SER A 449 18.57 -22.15 5.25
C SER A 449 17.19 -21.69 5.71
N ASN A 450 16.43 -22.58 6.35
CA ASN A 450 15.15 -22.20 6.92
C ASN A 450 15.32 -21.19 8.06
N GLY A 451 14.77 -19.99 7.87
CA GLY A 451 14.68 -18.97 8.91
C GLY A 451 13.36 -19.03 9.68
N ASP A 452 12.98 -17.88 10.25
CA ASP A 452 11.78 -17.70 11.06
C ASP A 452 10.67 -16.91 10.35
N GLY A 453 10.83 -16.65 9.05
CA GLY A 453 9.84 -16.01 8.20
C GLY A 453 9.92 -14.49 8.14
N ARG A 454 10.90 -13.87 8.80
CA ARG A 454 11.14 -12.41 8.70
C ARG A 454 11.97 -12.05 7.47
N GLN A 455 11.95 -10.78 7.05
CA GLN A 455 12.64 -10.34 5.83
C GLN A 455 14.13 -10.72 5.78
N GLY A 456 14.85 -10.58 6.89
CA GLY A 456 16.26 -10.96 6.98
C GLY A 456 16.51 -12.46 7.18
N THR A 457 15.48 -13.21 7.59
CA THR A 457 15.54 -14.65 7.93
C THR A 457 14.29 -15.36 7.39
N PRO A 458 14.10 -15.39 6.05
CA PRO A 458 12.89 -15.93 5.45
C PRO A 458 12.76 -17.43 5.69
N PHE A 459 11.54 -17.96 5.64
CA PHE A 459 11.34 -19.40 5.54
C PHE A 459 11.93 -19.90 4.21
N ASN A 460 12.43 -21.13 4.19
CA ASN A 460 12.88 -21.74 2.94
C ASN A 460 11.80 -22.57 2.24
N THR A 461 10.61 -22.70 2.85
CA THR A 461 9.47 -23.43 2.29
C THR A 461 8.14 -22.69 2.43
N LEU A 462 7.23 -22.94 1.49
CA LEU A 462 5.84 -22.44 1.56
C LEU A 462 5.05 -23.08 2.71
N ALA A 463 5.35 -24.33 3.07
CA ALA A 463 4.66 -25.04 4.15
C ALA A 463 4.89 -24.36 5.52
N ALA A 464 6.11 -23.88 5.77
CA ALA A 464 6.42 -23.12 6.98
C ALA A 464 5.64 -21.80 7.04
N ALA A 465 5.60 -21.05 5.93
CA ALA A 465 4.82 -19.82 5.83
C ALA A 465 3.30 -20.04 5.95
N GLN A 466 2.79 -21.12 5.37
CA GLN A 466 1.39 -21.51 5.50
C GLN A 466 1.02 -21.79 6.96
N THR A 467 1.91 -22.49 7.68
CA THR A 467 1.70 -22.81 9.10
C THR A 467 1.75 -21.56 9.97
N ALA A 468 2.71 -20.66 9.73
CA ALA A 468 2.91 -19.46 10.53
C ALA A 468 1.88 -18.36 10.27
N SER A 469 1.36 -18.24 9.05
CA SER A 469 0.45 -17.15 8.66
C SER A 469 -0.96 -17.27 9.26
N ALA A 470 -1.64 -16.15 9.41
CA ALA A 470 -3.06 -16.08 9.76
C ALA A 470 -3.89 -15.53 8.59
N ALA A 471 -5.22 -15.58 8.73
CA ALA A 471 -6.12 -14.87 7.81
C ALA A 471 -5.77 -13.37 7.75
N GLY A 472 -5.84 -12.77 6.56
CA GLY A 472 -5.48 -11.37 6.32
C GLY A 472 -3.98 -11.06 6.23
N ASP A 473 -3.08 -12.03 6.47
CA ASP A 473 -1.64 -11.81 6.34
C ASP A 473 -1.19 -11.66 4.88
N HIS A 474 -0.06 -10.98 4.69
CA HIS A 474 0.68 -10.98 3.44
C HIS A 474 1.74 -12.08 3.45
N LEU A 475 1.97 -12.72 2.31
CA LEU A 475 3.08 -13.64 2.08
C LEU A 475 3.89 -13.11 0.90
N TYR A 476 5.19 -12.90 1.09
CA TYR A 476 6.13 -12.50 0.05
C TYR A 476 7.06 -13.66 -0.32
N VAL A 477 7.09 -14.01 -1.60
CA VAL A 477 7.87 -15.12 -2.15
C VAL A 477 8.97 -14.56 -3.05
N ALA A 478 10.21 -14.64 -2.59
CA ALA A 478 11.38 -14.29 -3.39
C ALA A 478 11.55 -15.29 -4.55
N ARG A 479 12.15 -14.83 -5.65
CA ARG A 479 12.51 -15.67 -6.80
C ARG A 479 13.50 -16.77 -6.39
N GLY A 480 14.39 -16.46 -5.44
CA GLY A 480 15.36 -17.39 -4.89
C GLY A 480 16.19 -18.08 -5.96
N THR A 481 16.16 -19.41 -5.99
CA THR A 481 16.89 -20.22 -7.00
C THR A 481 16.31 -20.12 -8.41
N GLY A 482 15.15 -19.48 -8.60
CA GLY A 482 14.45 -19.44 -9.88
C GLY A 482 13.76 -20.76 -10.25
N THR A 483 13.68 -21.71 -9.32
CA THR A 483 13.01 -23.00 -9.49
C THR A 483 11.93 -23.19 -8.44
N THR A 484 11.07 -24.20 -8.61
CA THR A 484 10.08 -24.59 -7.60
C THR A 484 10.68 -25.43 -6.46
N GLY A 485 11.98 -25.77 -6.48
CA GLY A 485 12.59 -26.58 -5.41
C GLY A 485 12.43 -25.93 -4.03
N GLY A 486 11.93 -26.65 -3.04
CA GLY A 486 11.58 -26.10 -1.71
C GLY A 486 10.27 -25.31 -1.69
N GLN A 487 9.64 -25.10 -2.84
CA GLN A 487 8.37 -24.38 -3.03
C GLN A 487 7.38 -25.22 -3.86
N ASN A 488 7.55 -26.55 -3.84
CA ASN A 488 6.86 -27.51 -4.71
C ASN A 488 5.90 -28.45 -3.96
N SER A 489 5.40 -28.05 -2.80
CA SER A 489 4.43 -28.81 -1.99
C SER A 489 3.02 -28.22 -2.02
N GLY A 490 2.78 -27.22 -2.87
CA GLY A 490 1.57 -26.43 -2.90
C GLY A 490 1.47 -25.42 -1.76
N LEU A 491 0.47 -24.53 -1.87
CA LEU A 491 0.11 -23.57 -0.84
C LEU A 491 -1.41 -23.47 -0.73
N THR A 492 -1.94 -23.57 0.48
CA THR A 492 -3.34 -23.28 0.79
C THR A 492 -3.43 -21.91 1.45
N LEU A 493 -4.08 -20.96 0.78
CA LEU A 493 -4.32 -19.64 1.34
C LEU A 493 -5.43 -19.67 2.38
N LYS A 494 -5.40 -18.69 3.28
CA LYS A 494 -6.43 -18.38 4.26
C LYS A 494 -7.21 -17.15 3.82
N THR A 495 -8.41 -16.96 4.38
CA THR A 495 -9.29 -15.84 4.03
C THR A 495 -8.56 -14.50 4.11
N GLY A 496 -8.72 -13.65 3.10
CA GLY A 496 -8.14 -12.30 3.10
C GLY A 496 -6.64 -12.23 2.84
N GLN A 497 -5.95 -13.36 2.59
CA GLN A 497 -4.50 -13.34 2.40
C GLN A 497 -4.10 -12.75 1.04
N THR A 498 -2.95 -12.08 1.05
CA THR A 498 -2.30 -11.55 -0.15
C THR A 498 -0.96 -12.24 -0.37
N LEU A 499 -0.83 -12.95 -1.49
CA LEU A 499 0.37 -13.65 -1.91
C LEU A 499 1.08 -12.87 -3.02
N ILE A 500 2.32 -12.48 -2.78
CA ILE A 500 3.11 -11.63 -3.67
C ILE A 500 4.42 -12.36 -3.99
N GLY A 501 4.65 -12.69 -5.25
CA GLY A 501 5.96 -13.09 -5.73
C GLY A 501 6.81 -11.89 -6.14
N GLU A 502 8.13 -12.07 -6.16
CA GLU A 502 9.10 -11.02 -6.50
C GLU A 502 8.82 -10.28 -7.82
N GLY A 503 8.10 -10.87 -8.77
CA GLY A 503 7.67 -10.17 -10.00
C GLY A 503 6.67 -9.03 -9.79
N ALA A 504 6.20 -8.82 -8.56
CA ALA A 504 5.35 -7.70 -8.15
C ALA A 504 5.91 -7.01 -6.91
N ALA A 505 5.68 -5.71 -6.78
CA ALA A 505 6.14 -4.93 -5.63
C ALA A 505 5.38 -5.34 -4.35
N LEU A 506 6.10 -5.39 -3.23
CA LEU A 506 5.51 -5.51 -1.90
C LEU A 506 5.05 -4.13 -1.43
N THR A 507 3.77 -3.85 -1.59
CA THR A 507 3.13 -2.61 -1.11
C THR A 507 2.15 -2.93 0.01
N VAL A 508 2.34 -2.29 1.19
CA VAL A 508 1.45 -2.44 2.35
C VAL A 508 1.09 -1.05 2.87
N GLY A 509 -0.20 -0.77 3.04
CA GLY A 509 -0.68 0.54 3.48
C GLY A 509 -0.30 1.70 2.53
N GLY A 510 -0.10 1.41 1.23
CA GLY A 510 0.32 2.40 0.23
C GLY A 510 1.83 2.65 0.15
N VAL A 511 2.62 2.07 1.05
CA VAL A 511 4.09 2.18 1.05
C VAL A 511 4.69 0.96 0.38
N THR A 512 5.63 1.17 -0.54
CA THR A 512 6.38 0.09 -1.19
C THR A 512 7.64 -0.22 -0.40
N TYR A 513 7.76 -1.45 0.10
CA TYR A 513 8.89 -1.92 0.89
C TYR A 513 9.90 -2.72 0.06
N ILE A 514 9.43 -3.41 -0.99
CA ILE A 514 10.27 -4.11 -1.96
C ILE A 514 9.73 -3.79 -3.35
N ALA A 515 10.58 -3.29 -4.24
CA ALA A 515 10.22 -3.05 -5.63
C ALA A 515 10.01 -4.37 -6.39
N ALA A 516 9.25 -4.32 -7.49
CA ALA A 516 9.09 -5.48 -8.36
C ALA A 516 10.44 -5.86 -8.98
N GLY A 517 10.84 -7.12 -8.85
CA GLY A 517 11.94 -7.71 -9.58
C GLY A 517 11.59 -7.98 -11.04
N ALA A 518 12.61 -8.26 -11.84
CA ALA A 518 12.45 -8.46 -13.29
C ALA A 518 11.71 -9.75 -13.68
N GLN A 519 11.58 -10.70 -12.75
CA GLN A 519 11.01 -12.02 -13.02
C GLN A 519 10.12 -12.51 -11.88
N ASN A 520 9.07 -13.24 -12.24
CA ASN A 520 8.16 -13.85 -11.29
C ASN A 520 8.84 -14.94 -10.45
N ALA A 521 8.42 -15.06 -9.19
CA ALA A 521 8.78 -16.21 -8.36
C ALA A 521 8.05 -17.48 -8.82
N GLN A 522 8.65 -18.65 -8.60
CA GLN A 522 8.13 -19.94 -9.05
C GLN A 522 7.58 -20.74 -7.86
N ILE A 523 6.30 -21.12 -7.93
CA ILE A 523 5.69 -22.04 -6.95
C ILE A 523 5.11 -23.26 -7.66
N GLY A 524 5.04 -24.38 -6.94
CA GLY A 524 4.68 -25.67 -7.54
C GLY A 524 3.97 -26.63 -6.61
N ASN A 525 3.43 -27.70 -7.19
CA ASN A 525 3.10 -28.92 -6.48
C ASN A 525 3.33 -30.15 -7.37
N SER A 526 4.25 -31.05 -6.97
CA SER A 526 4.62 -32.22 -7.76
C SER A 526 3.60 -33.37 -7.70
N ALA A 527 2.59 -33.29 -6.84
CA ALA A 527 1.56 -34.34 -6.71
C ALA A 527 0.12 -33.79 -6.57
N GLY A 528 -0.04 -32.51 -6.26
CA GLY A 528 -1.33 -31.89 -5.97
C GLY A 528 -1.51 -30.53 -6.65
N ALA A 529 -2.34 -29.69 -6.05
CA ALA A 529 -2.61 -28.35 -6.53
C ALA A 529 -1.46 -27.37 -6.17
N GLY A 530 -1.07 -26.51 -7.10
CA GLY A 530 -0.08 -25.46 -6.85
C GLY A 530 -0.56 -24.45 -5.81
N LEU A 531 -1.80 -23.99 -5.98
CA LEU A 531 -2.45 -23.05 -5.09
C LEU A 531 -3.90 -23.48 -4.82
N THR A 532 -4.25 -23.59 -3.53
CA THR A 532 -5.64 -23.79 -3.07
C THR A 532 -6.14 -22.49 -2.46
N LEU A 533 -7.26 -21.98 -2.96
CA LEU A 533 -7.82 -20.69 -2.57
C LEU A 533 -8.71 -20.80 -1.34
N ALA A 534 -8.72 -19.72 -0.57
CA ALA A 534 -9.76 -19.38 0.40
C ALA A 534 -10.52 -18.13 -0.10
N GLN A 535 -11.40 -17.59 0.76
CA GLN A 535 -12.19 -16.42 0.40
C GLN A 535 -11.34 -15.14 0.29
N ASN A 536 -11.61 -14.33 -0.73
CA ASN A 536 -11.10 -12.96 -0.85
C ASN A 536 -9.57 -12.88 -0.83
N THR A 537 -8.93 -13.54 -1.79
CA THR A 537 -7.46 -13.63 -1.87
C THR A 537 -6.89 -12.81 -3.02
N VAL A 538 -5.66 -12.32 -2.85
CA VAL A 538 -4.90 -11.57 -3.86
C VAL A 538 -3.63 -12.32 -4.19
N VAL A 539 -3.31 -12.49 -5.47
CA VAL A 539 -2.13 -13.23 -5.95
C VAL A 539 -1.44 -12.45 -7.06
N ARG A 540 -0.16 -12.10 -6.89
CA ARG A 540 0.59 -11.26 -7.85
C ARG A 540 2.02 -11.75 -8.03
N GLY A 541 2.62 -11.52 -9.21
CA GLY A 541 4.07 -11.65 -9.42
C GLY A 541 4.62 -13.08 -9.41
N LEU A 542 3.78 -14.06 -9.75
CA LEU A 542 4.08 -15.49 -9.64
C LEU A 542 3.91 -16.23 -10.96
N ASN A 543 4.70 -17.30 -11.09
CA ASN A 543 4.44 -18.43 -11.98
C ASN A 543 4.00 -19.60 -11.10
N ILE A 544 2.80 -20.12 -11.37
CA ILE A 544 2.13 -21.12 -10.54
C ILE A 544 2.06 -22.42 -11.34
N SER A 545 2.59 -23.49 -10.75
CA SER A 545 2.52 -24.83 -11.33
C SER A 545 1.87 -25.83 -10.37
N GLY A 546 1.25 -26.87 -10.89
CA GLY A 546 0.78 -28.00 -10.09
C GLY A 546 0.62 -29.25 -10.94
N THR A 547 0.30 -30.37 -10.31
CA THR A 547 0.07 -31.64 -11.00
C THR A 547 -1.41 -31.86 -11.21
N SER A 548 -2.21 -31.84 -10.13
CA SER A 548 -3.67 -32.03 -10.22
C SER A 548 -4.41 -30.74 -10.56
N SER A 549 -3.88 -29.58 -10.22
CA SER A 549 -4.35 -28.26 -10.69
C SER A 549 -3.28 -27.18 -10.46
N ALA A 550 -3.27 -26.09 -11.22
CA ALA A 550 -2.39 -24.96 -10.87
C ALA A 550 -3.03 -24.11 -9.78
N VAL A 551 -4.28 -23.68 -10.00
CA VAL A 551 -5.08 -22.91 -9.04
C VAL A 551 -6.45 -23.57 -8.90
N THR A 552 -6.84 -23.88 -7.66
CA THR A 552 -8.13 -24.51 -7.36
C THR A 552 -8.86 -23.79 -6.23
N GLY A 553 -10.19 -23.72 -6.29
CA GLY A 553 -10.99 -23.09 -5.26
C GLY A 553 -12.49 -23.25 -5.46
N SER A 554 -13.23 -23.33 -4.34
CA SER A 554 -14.68 -23.32 -4.32
C SER A 554 -15.20 -22.22 -3.40
N ASN A 555 -16.30 -21.56 -3.79
CA ASN A 555 -16.92 -20.46 -3.04
C ASN A 555 -15.88 -19.42 -2.55
N PHE A 556 -14.96 -19.05 -3.43
CA PHE A 556 -13.72 -18.34 -3.06
C PHE A 556 -13.92 -16.82 -2.88
N GLY A 557 -15.16 -16.33 -2.84
CA GLY A 557 -15.44 -14.89 -2.79
C GLY A 557 -14.84 -14.20 -4.01
N THR A 558 -13.88 -13.30 -3.80
CA THR A 558 -13.10 -12.69 -4.89
C THR A 558 -11.67 -13.24 -4.96
N LEU A 559 -11.17 -13.49 -6.17
CA LEU A 559 -9.75 -13.73 -6.45
C LEU A 559 -9.22 -12.64 -7.39
N ASP A 560 -8.29 -11.82 -6.91
CA ASP A 560 -7.50 -10.93 -7.77
C ASP A 560 -6.18 -11.61 -8.14
N LEU A 561 -6.03 -12.03 -9.40
CA LEU A 561 -4.89 -12.80 -9.89
C LEU A 561 -4.13 -12.06 -10.99
N THR A 562 -2.85 -11.80 -10.78
CA THR A 562 -1.92 -11.32 -11.81
C THR A 562 -0.70 -12.24 -11.84
N ALA A 563 -0.61 -13.11 -12.83
CA ALA A 563 0.41 -14.14 -12.91
C ALA A 563 1.09 -14.18 -14.28
N GLY A 564 2.35 -14.62 -14.31
CA GLY A 564 3.02 -14.94 -15.57
C GLY A 564 2.42 -16.21 -16.14
N THR A 565 2.81 -17.35 -15.60
CA THR A 565 2.29 -18.65 -16.02
C THR A 565 1.38 -19.27 -14.98
N VAL A 566 0.27 -19.88 -15.41
CA VAL A 566 -0.58 -20.74 -14.58
C VAL A 566 -0.69 -22.09 -15.28
N GLY A 567 -0.06 -23.12 -14.71
CA GLY A 567 0.22 -24.38 -15.41
C GLY A 567 -0.06 -25.65 -14.61
N ALA A 568 -0.70 -26.65 -15.22
CA ALA A 568 -0.89 -27.97 -14.62
C ALA A 568 -0.40 -29.11 -15.53
N SER A 569 0.27 -30.12 -14.97
CA SER A 569 0.87 -31.21 -15.76
C SER A 569 -0.02 -32.44 -15.99
N ALA A 570 -1.04 -32.65 -15.15
CA ALA A 570 -1.97 -33.79 -15.23
C ALA A 570 -3.38 -33.41 -14.73
N GLY A 571 -3.80 -32.17 -14.97
CA GLY A 571 -5.05 -31.63 -14.47
C GLY A 571 -5.36 -30.23 -14.99
N PRO A 572 -6.46 -29.61 -14.54
CA PRO A 572 -6.85 -28.28 -14.99
C PRO A 572 -5.90 -27.18 -14.51
N ALA A 573 -5.53 -26.23 -15.37
CA ALA A 573 -4.79 -25.04 -14.93
C ALA A 573 -5.60 -24.21 -13.92
N LEU A 574 -6.85 -23.91 -14.27
CA LEU A 574 -7.81 -23.29 -13.36
C LEU A 574 -8.91 -24.31 -13.06
N ASN A 575 -9.21 -24.52 -11.78
CA ASN A 575 -10.33 -25.35 -11.33
C ASN A 575 -11.16 -24.57 -10.30
N LEU A 576 -12.05 -23.71 -10.79
CA LEU A 576 -12.75 -22.72 -9.97
C LEU A 576 -14.25 -22.94 -10.02
N THR A 577 -14.88 -23.02 -8.85
CA THR A 577 -16.33 -23.19 -8.71
C THR A 577 -16.92 -22.16 -7.74
N GLY A 578 -17.78 -21.25 -8.21
CA GLY A 578 -18.44 -20.26 -7.35
C GLY A 578 -17.49 -19.15 -6.87
N GLY A 579 -17.66 -17.93 -7.40
CA GLY A 579 -16.90 -16.75 -6.97
C GLY A 579 -16.71 -15.72 -8.10
N THR A 580 -15.95 -14.67 -7.81
CA THR A 580 -15.59 -13.60 -8.75
C THR A 580 -14.10 -13.65 -9.03
N LEU A 581 -13.73 -13.94 -10.27
CA LEU A 581 -12.35 -13.95 -10.74
C LEU A 581 -11.99 -12.59 -11.33
N ASN A 582 -10.87 -12.01 -10.97
CA ASN A 582 -10.26 -10.86 -11.65
C ASN A 582 -8.84 -11.26 -12.05
N ALA A 583 -8.70 -11.94 -13.19
CA ALA A 583 -7.44 -12.55 -13.59
C ALA A 583 -6.82 -11.90 -14.84
N THR A 584 -5.52 -11.61 -14.74
CA THR A 584 -4.63 -11.38 -15.90
C THR A 584 -3.49 -12.39 -15.83
N ILE A 585 -3.39 -13.25 -16.83
CA ILE A 585 -2.43 -14.35 -16.92
C ILE A 585 -1.68 -14.20 -18.24
N THR A 586 -0.34 -14.28 -18.22
CA THR A 586 0.42 -14.24 -19.48
C THR A 586 0.26 -15.55 -20.25
N ALA A 587 0.45 -16.69 -19.58
CA ALA A 587 0.31 -18.01 -20.20
C ALA A 587 -0.49 -19.01 -19.34
N LEU A 588 -1.53 -19.61 -19.93
CA LEU A 588 -2.38 -20.63 -19.31
C LEU A 588 -2.05 -22.02 -19.90
N ASN A 589 -1.61 -22.96 -19.06
CA ASN A 589 -1.08 -24.24 -19.53
C ASN A 589 -1.74 -25.45 -18.84
N SER A 590 -2.18 -26.43 -19.61
CA SER A 590 -2.62 -27.72 -19.06
C SER A 590 -2.18 -28.83 -20.00
N SER A 591 -1.66 -29.91 -19.43
CA SER A 591 -1.37 -31.14 -20.16
C SER A 591 -2.08 -32.32 -19.52
N ALA A 592 -2.58 -33.25 -20.36
CA ALA A 592 -3.02 -34.58 -19.96
C ALA A 592 -4.04 -34.58 -18.80
N SER A 593 -4.95 -33.60 -18.77
CA SER A 593 -6.00 -33.55 -17.75
C SER A 593 -6.97 -34.73 -17.92
N PRO A 594 -7.32 -35.48 -16.85
CA PRO A 594 -8.29 -36.56 -16.94
C PRO A 594 -9.74 -36.07 -17.19
N GLY A 595 -9.97 -34.76 -17.11
CA GLY A 595 -11.23 -34.10 -17.45
C GLY A 595 -10.96 -32.92 -18.37
N THR A 596 -11.29 -31.71 -17.92
CA THR A 596 -11.07 -30.46 -18.67
C THR A 596 -9.67 -29.87 -18.40
N GLY A 597 -9.05 -29.20 -19.37
CA GLY A 597 -7.77 -28.51 -19.23
C GLY A 597 -7.83 -27.20 -18.40
N SER A 598 -9.00 -26.57 -18.31
CA SER A 598 -9.33 -25.48 -17.38
C SER A 598 -10.85 -25.44 -17.19
N LEU A 599 -11.33 -25.30 -15.97
CA LEU A 599 -12.75 -25.35 -15.62
C LEU A 599 -13.16 -24.15 -14.77
N LEU A 600 -14.18 -23.42 -15.22
CA LEU A 600 -14.82 -22.31 -14.50
C LEU A 600 -16.32 -22.56 -14.41
N THR A 601 -16.85 -22.82 -13.21
CA THR A 601 -18.27 -23.11 -12.98
C THR A 601 -18.88 -22.15 -11.95
N GLY A 602 -19.96 -21.45 -12.28
CA GLY A 602 -20.54 -20.43 -11.39
C GLY A 602 -19.59 -19.27 -11.08
N VAL A 603 -18.67 -18.97 -11.99
CA VAL A 603 -17.63 -17.93 -11.83
C VAL A 603 -18.01 -16.68 -12.62
N GLY A 604 -17.97 -15.52 -11.96
CA GLY A 604 -18.12 -14.20 -12.59
C GLY A 604 -16.79 -13.43 -12.69
N GLY A 605 -16.86 -12.19 -13.17
CA GLY A 605 -15.72 -11.26 -13.24
C GLY A 605 -14.99 -11.27 -14.58
N THR A 606 -13.66 -11.27 -14.56
CA THR A 606 -12.79 -11.19 -15.73
C THR A 606 -11.70 -12.27 -15.74
N LEU A 607 -11.46 -12.88 -16.90
CA LEU A 607 -10.29 -13.68 -17.21
C LEU A 607 -9.63 -13.11 -18.47
N SER A 608 -8.39 -12.67 -18.37
CA SER A 608 -7.58 -12.19 -19.49
C SER A 608 -6.32 -13.03 -19.63
N VAL A 609 -6.20 -13.77 -20.73
CA VAL A 609 -4.96 -14.45 -21.15
C VAL A 609 -4.36 -13.64 -22.30
N THR A 610 -3.18 -13.07 -22.08
CA THR A 610 -2.63 -12.03 -22.99
C THR A 610 -1.57 -12.57 -23.96
N GLY A 611 -0.78 -13.55 -23.54
CA GLY A 611 0.47 -13.90 -24.19
C GLY A 611 1.53 -12.79 -24.13
N SER A 612 2.65 -13.01 -24.82
CA SER A 612 3.79 -12.09 -24.94
C SER A 612 3.94 -11.47 -26.33
N GLY A 613 2.93 -11.65 -27.20
CA GLY A 613 2.92 -11.10 -28.57
C GLY A 613 3.15 -12.12 -29.68
N ALA A 614 3.75 -13.28 -29.38
CA ALA A 614 3.98 -14.36 -30.34
C ALA A 614 2.84 -15.40 -30.33
N ALA A 615 2.61 -16.10 -31.45
CA ALA A 615 1.65 -17.21 -31.49
C ALA A 615 2.01 -18.29 -30.44
N GLY A 616 1.01 -18.82 -29.72
CA GLY A 616 1.20 -19.80 -28.64
C GLY A 616 1.73 -19.21 -27.32
N SER A 617 2.12 -17.94 -27.28
CA SER A 617 2.64 -17.31 -26.05
C SER A 617 1.59 -17.14 -24.94
N GLY A 618 0.30 -17.24 -25.28
CA GLY A 618 -0.81 -17.31 -24.32
C GLY A 618 -0.87 -18.62 -23.55
N GLY A 619 0.00 -19.59 -23.87
CA GLY A 619 0.04 -20.91 -23.23
C GLY A 619 -0.63 -21.99 -24.06
N THR A 620 -0.54 -23.23 -23.57
CA THR A 620 -1.03 -24.42 -24.26
C THR A 620 -1.97 -25.26 -23.40
N LEU A 621 -3.20 -25.48 -23.87
CA LEU A 621 -4.17 -26.39 -23.28
C LEU A 621 -4.25 -27.65 -24.14
N GLN A 622 -3.74 -28.78 -23.64
CA GLN A 622 -3.59 -29.98 -24.45
C GLN A 622 -3.84 -31.31 -23.76
N GLY A 623 -4.31 -32.29 -24.54
CA GLY A 623 -4.43 -33.67 -24.10
C GLY A 623 -5.45 -33.89 -22.98
N ALA A 624 -6.37 -32.94 -22.77
CA ALA A 624 -7.47 -33.13 -21.82
C ALA A 624 -8.40 -34.24 -22.35
N ALA A 625 -8.91 -35.11 -21.48
CA ALA A 625 -9.88 -36.13 -21.88
C ALA A 625 -11.23 -35.51 -22.31
N GLY A 626 -11.58 -34.36 -21.73
CA GLY A 626 -12.71 -33.52 -22.12
C GLY A 626 -12.26 -32.31 -22.92
N GLU A 627 -12.72 -31.12 -22.53
CA GLU A 627 -12.46 -29.86 -23.24
C GLU A 627 -11.13 -29.23 -22.84
N GLY A 628 -10.54 -28.42 -23.71
CA GLY A 628 -9.36 -27.61 -23.35
C GLY A 628 -9.70 -26.57 -22.28
N LEU A 629 -10.78 -25.83 -22.45
CA LEU A 629 -11.35 -24.88 -21.49
C LEU A 629 -12.87 -24.98 -21.49
N ARG A 630 -13.47 -25.13 -20.30
CA ARG A 630 -14.92 -25.17 -20.13
C ARG A 630 -15.39 -24.06 -19.19
N ILE A 631 -16.34 -23.27 -19.65
CA ILE A 631 -16.94 -22.13 -18.94
C ILE A 631 -18.44 -22.38 -18.77
N VAL A 632 -18.88 -22.45 -17.51
CA VAL A 632 -20.28 -22.57 -17.12
C VAL A 632 -20.61 -21.44 -16.16
N PRO A 633 -20.99 -20.24 -16.62
CA PRO A 633 -21.18 -19.05 -15.77
C PRO A 633 -22.29 -19.20 -14.73
N GLN A 634 -23.27 -20.08 -14.97
CA GLN A 634 -24.50 -20.18 -14.18
C GLN A 634 -25.20 -18.83 -14.06
N ASN A 635 -25.37 -18.31 -12.85
CA ASN A 635 -26.03 -17.02 -12.59
C ASN A 635 -25.04 -15.84 -12.54
N GLN A 636 -23.82 -16.02 -13.05
CA GLN A 636 -22.78 -14.99 -13.04
C GLN A 636 -22.46 -14.45 -14.44
N THR A 637 -21.89 -13.25 -14.50
CA THR A 637 -21.32 -12.71 -15.74
C THR A 637 -19.80 -12.84 -15.71
N LEU A 638 -19.22 -13.58 -16.66
CA LEU A 638 -17.79 -13.69 -16.88
C LEU A 638 -17.38 -13.04 -18.20
N THR A 639 -16.39 -12.16 -18.19
CA THR A 639 -15.73 -11.67 -19.41
C THR A 639 -14.41 -12.41 -19.60
N ALA A 640 -14.30 -13.20 -20.66
CA ALA A 640 -13.12 -14.00 -20.96
C ALA A 640 -12.46 -13.50 -22.25
N THR A 641 -11.21 -13.04 -22.14
CA THR A 641 -10.35 -12.68 -23.29
C THR A 641 -9.20 -13.67 -23.38
N LEU A 642 -9.10 -14.37 -24.49
CA LEU A 642 -8.16 -15.46 -24.73
C LEU A 642 -7.32 -15.13 -25.96
N GLU A 643 -6.07 -14.72 -25.76
CA GLU A 643 -5.18 -14.35 -26.85
C GLU A 643 -4.00 -15.31 -26.99
N ARG A 644 -3.67 -15.66 -28.24
CA ARG A 644 -2.44 -16.39 -28.61
C ARG A 644 -2.28 -17.74 -27.90
N LEU A 645 -3.38 -18.44 -27.61
CA LEU A 645 -3.35 -19.79 -27.06
C LEU A 645 -3.07 -20.84 -28.14
N ASN A 646 -2.47 -21.96 -27.73
CA ASN A 646 -2.54 -23.22 -28.46
C ASN A 646 -3.49 -24.17 -27.72
N VAL A 647 -4.58 -24.57 -28.36
CA VAL A 647 -5.59 -25.47 -27.76
C VAL A 647 -5.69 -26.72 -28.62
N GLN A 648 -5.14 -27.85 -28.15
CA GLN A 648 -4.89 -28.96 -29.04
C GLN A 648 -5.04 -30.35 -28.43
N ASN A 649 -5.42 -31.33 -29.26
CA ASN A 649 -5.48 -32.75 -28.87
C ASN A 649 -6.37 -33.02 -27.65
N ASN A 650 -7.40 -32.22 -27.41
CA ASN A 650 -8.37 -32.46 -26.34
C ASN A 650 -9.45 -33.42 -26.84
N GLY A 651 -10.01 -34.26 -25.97
CA GLY A 651 -10.98 -35.30 -26.34
C GLY A 651 -12.35 -34.77 -26.77
N ALA A 652 -12.70 -33.55 -26.35
CA ALA A 652 -13.93 -32.84 -26.72
C ALA A 652 -13.60 -31.50 -27.42
N GLU A 653 -14.23 -30.40 -27.01
CA GLU A 653 -14.01 -29.05 -27.54
C GLU A 653 -12.62 -28.51 -27.22
N GLY A 654 -12.14 -27.57 -28.04
CA GLY A 654 -11.07 -26.67 -27.62
C GLY A 654 -11.53 -25.75 -26.48
N VAL A 655 -12.53 -24.92 -26.76
CA VAL A 655 -13.20 -24.06 -25.78
C VAL A 655 -14.71 -24.30 -25.83
N GLU A 656 -15.32 -24.55 -24.67
CA GLU A 656 -16.77 -24.69 -24.52
C GLU A 656 -17.31 -23.63 -23.55
N VAL A 657 -18.40 -22.97 -23.94
CA VAL A 657 -19.24 -22.15 -23.08
C VAL A 657 -20.64 -22.75 -23.04
N VAL A 658 -21.18 -23.01 -21.85
CA VAL A 658 -22.52 -23.57 -21.68
C VAL A 658 -23.32 -22.78 -20.66
N THR A 659 -24.57 -22.46 -20.98
CA THR A 659 -25.60 -22.02 -20.02
C THR A 659 -26.91 -22.80 -20.20
N GLN A 660 -27.73 -22.81 -19.16
CA GLN A 660 -29.04 -23.47 -19.12
C GLN A 660 -30.18 -22.46 -19.07
N ASN A 661 -31.38 -22.88 -19.48
CA ASN A 661 -32.57 -22.01 -19.54
C ASN A 661 -33.12 -21.56 -18.18
N THR A 662 -32.63 -22.12 -17.08
CA THR A 662 -32.94 -21.71 -15.71
C THR A 662 -31.96 -20.67 -15.16
N GLU A 663 -30.88 -20.38 -15.88
CA GLU A 663 -29.79 -19.52 -15.43
C GLU A 663 -29.96 -18.07 -15.93
N THR A 664 -29.35 -17.12 -15.23
CA THR A 664 -29.38 -15.68 -15.58
C THR A 664 -28.03 -15.11 -16.00
N GLY A 665 -26.95 -15.89 -15.90
CA GLY A 665 -25.60 -15.46 -16.23
C GLY A 665 -25.23 -15.66 -17.70
N ARG A 666 -23.98 -15.29 -18.03
CA ARG A 666 -23.41 -15.37 -19.39
C ARG A 666 -21.89 -15.31 -19.38
N ALA A 667 -21.30 -15.75 -20.48
CA ALA A 667 -19.89 -15.50 -20.78
C ALA A 667 -19.77 -14.53 -21.97
N VAL A 668 -19.16 -13.37 -21.75
CA VAL A 668 -18.71 -12.47 -22.83
C VAL A 668 -17.33 -12.95 -23.28
N LEU A 669 -17.27 -13.63 -24.43
CA LEU A 669 -16.07 -14.33 -24.89
C LEU A 669 -15.37 -13.56 -26.02
N THR A 670 -14.06 -13.39 -25.91
CA THR A 670 -13.20 -12.91 -26.99
C THR A 670 -12.04 -13.87 -27.15
N VAL A 671 -11.86 -14.43 -28.35
CA VAL A 671 -10.72 -15.29 -28.69
C VAL A 671 -9.99 -14.69 -29.89
N ARG A 672 -8.70 -14.40 -29.73
CA ARG A 672 -7.90 -13.74 -30.76
C ARG A 672 -6.57 -14.43 -31.02
N SER A 673 -6.17 -14.48 -32.28
CA SER A 673 -4.84 -14.93 -32.70
C SER A 673 -4.43 -16.29 -32.10
N SER A 674 -5.40 -17.16 -31.80
CA SER A 674 -5.19 -18.44 -31.13
C SER A 674 -5.26 -19.58 -32.15
N THR A 675 -4.57 -20.68 -31.85
CA THR A 675 -4.52 -21.87 -32.68
C THR A 675 -5.26 -23.01 -32.02
N PHE A 676 -6.13 -23.68 -32.76
CA PHE A 676 -6.86 -24.87 -32.35
C PHE A 676 -6.45 -26.03 -33.26
N ALA A 677 -6.03 -27.15 -32.69
CA ALA A 677 -5.57 -28.27 -33.51
C ALA A 677 -6.01 -29.63 -32.95
N ASN A 678 -6.59 -30.47 -33.80
CA ASN A 678 -6.96 -31.86 -33.49
C ASN A 678 -7.76 -32.04 -32.18
N ASN A 679 -8.64 -31.11 -31.84
CA ASN A 679 -9.61 -31.32 -30.76
C ASN A 679 -10.69 -32.29 -31.24
N GLY A 680 -11.18 -33.20 -30.40
CA GLY A 680 -12.09 -34.29 -30.77
C GLY A 680 -13.43 -33.81 -31.32
N LEU A 681 -13.86 -32.61 -30.90
CA LEU A 681 -15.05 -31.92 -31.37
C LEU A 681 -14.73 -30.50 -31.90
N ALA A 682 -15.58 -29.50 -31.61
CA ALA A 682 -15.42 -28.15 -32.15
C ALA A 682 -14.18 -27.43 -31.59
N ALA A 683 -13.60 -26.51 -32.36
CA ALA A 683 -12.55 -25.62 -31.85
C ALA A 683 -13.10 -24.69 -30.76
N VAL A 684 -14.26 -24.07 -31.03
CA VAL A 684 -15.02 -23.27 -30.05
C VAL A 684 -16.50 -23.61 -30.20
N ARG A 685 -17.16 -24.00 -29.10
CA ARG A 685 -18.62 -24.18 -29.02
C ARG A 685 -19.21 -23.27 -27.94
N VAL A 686 -20.27 -22.57 -28.30
CA VAL A 686 -21.08 -21.78 -27.37
C VAL A 686 -22.51 -22.28 -27.41
N ASP A 687 -22.98 -22.87 -26.33
CA ASP A 687 -24.38 -23.27 -26.15
C ASP A 687 -25.01 -22.34 -25.10
N HIS A 688 -25.90 -21.44 -25.55
CA HIS A 688 -26.45 -20.39 -24.69
C HIS A 688 -27.98 -20.47 -24.62
N ALA A 689 -28.48 -20.75 -23.42
CA ALA A 689 -29.91 -20.87 -23.14
C ALA A 689 -30.38 -19.95 -22.00
N ALA A 690 -29.46 -19.36 -21.24
CA ALA A 690 -29.75 -18.50 -20.10
C ALA A 690 -30.60 -17.28 -20.47
N ASN A 691 -31.35 -16.78 -19.49
CA ASN A 691 -32.19 -15.60 -19.62
C ASN A 691 -31.38 -14.29 -19.62
N SER A 692 -30.36 -14.21 -20.47
CA SER A 692 -29.52 -13.04 -20.68
C SER A 692 -28.92 -13.03 -22.09
N ALA A 693 -28.60 -11.84 -22.59
CA ALA A 693 -27.92 -11.62 -23.86
C ALA A 693 -26.40 -11.76 -23.73
N SER A 694 -25.74 -12.44 -24.66
CA SER A 694 -24.30 -12.68 -24.67
C SER A 694 -23.60 -12.15 -25.93
N ARG A 695 -22.26 -12.03 -25.88
CA ARG A 695 -21.42 -11.62 -27.01
C ARG A 695 -20.19 -12.50 -27.11
N THR A 696 -19.94 -13.02 -28.31
CA THR A 696 -18.76 -13.83 -28.65
C THR A 696 -18.03 -13.23 -29.84
N VAL A 697 -16.73 -13.00 -29.70
CA VAL A 697 -15.85 -12.45 -30.74
C VAL A 697 -14.71 -13.42 -31.02
N LEU A 698 -14.59 -13.94 -32.24
CA LEU A 698 -13.48 -14.78 -32.68
C LEU A 698 -12.77 -14.08 -33.85
N SER A 699 -11.50 -13.68 -33.66
CA SER A 699 -10.76 -12.93 -34.68
C SER A 699 -9.32 -13.41 -34.89
N GLY A 700 -8.92 -13.59 -36.15
CA GLY A 700 -7.56 -13.95 -36.52
C GLY A 700 -7.11 -15.31 -35.99
N ASN A 701 -8.04 -16.22 -35.68
CA ASN A 701 -7.71 -17.54 -35.15
C ASN A 701 -7.40 -18.53 -36.27
N THR A 702 -6.60 -19.54 -35.97
CA THR A 702 -6.29 -20.66 -36.85
C THR A 702 -6.88 -21.94 -36.30
N VAL A 703 -7.59 -22.71 -37.12
CA VAL A 703 -8.09 -24.04 -36.78
C VAL A 703 -7.49 -25.06 -37.74
N ASN A 704 -6.82 -26.07 -37.21
CA ASN A 704 -6.25 -27.21 -37.93
C ASN A 704 -6.77 -28.51 -37.28
N ASN A 705 -8.08 -28.71 -37.29
CA ASN A 705 -8.73 -29.91 -36.74
C ASN A 705 -8.76 -31.01 -37.81
N THR A 706 -7.62 -31.69 -37.99
CA THR A 706 -7.43 -32.65 -39.09
C THR A 706 -7.78 -34.11 -38.76
N THR A 707 -8.07 -34.39 -37.49
CA THR A 707 -8.42 -35.73 -37.00
C THR A 707 -9.72 -35.73 -36.19
N SER A 708 -10.51 -34.66 -36.29
CA SER A 708 -11.71 -34.42 -35.48
C SER A 708 -12.97 -34.99 -36.13
N ALA A 709 -13.94 -35.39 -35.31
CA ALA A 709 -15.28 -35.77 -35.76
C ALA A 709 -16.23 -34.55 -35.92
N ALA A 710 -15.87 -33.35 -35.44
CA ALA A 710 -16.74 -32.16 -35.48
C ALA A 710 -16.00 -30.86 -35.85
N GLY A 711 -16.78 -29.78 -36.00
CA GLY A 711 -16.50 -28.58 -36.80
C GLY A 711 -15.46 -27.57 -36.30
N GLY A 712 -15.49 -26.37 -36.88
CA GLY A 712 -14.67 -25.23 -36.48
C GLY A 712 -15.27 -24.47 -35.31
N PHE A 713 -16.01 -23.40 -35.59
CA PHE A 713 -16.65 -22.57 -34.57
C PHE A 713 -18.17 -22.70 -34.63
N SER A 714 -18.80 -22.87 -33.46
CA SER A 714 -20.25 -22.94 -33.36
C SER A 714 -20.83 -22.08 -32.24
N ILE A 715 -22.01 -21.54 -32.48
CA ILE A 715 -22.91 -20.98 -31.48
C ILE A 715 -24.32 -21.56 -31.69
N ASN A 716 -24.90 -22.10 -30.63
CA ASN A 716 -26.27 -22.57 -30.58
C ASN A 716 -27.02 -21.84 -29.48
N THR A 717 -28.15 -21.21 -29.81
CA THR A 717 -28.94 -20.45 -28.85
C THR A 717 -30.35 -21.05 -28.71
N THR A 718 -30.77 -21.38 -27.49
CA THR A 718 -32.03 -22.10 -27.19
C THR A 718 -32.87 -21.38 -26.14
N HIS A 719 -32.84 -20.05 -26.15
CA HIS A 719 -33.58 -19.19 -25.25
C HIS A 719 -35.08 -19.52 -25.17
N THR A 720 -35.63 -19.49 -23.96
CA THR A 720 -37.08 -19.62 -23.73
C THR A 720 -37.81 -18.28 -23.84
N GLY A 721 -37.09 -17.16 -23.74
CA GLY A 721 -37.60 -15.79 -23.88
C GLY A 721 -36.80 -14.95 -24.87
N ALA A 722 -37.23 -13.71 -25.07
CA ALA A 722 -36.59 -12.79 -26.00
C ALA A 722 -35.22 -12.30 -25.47
N GLN A 723 -34.15 -12.96 -25.90
CA GLN A 723 -32.76 -12.55 -25.68
C GLN A 723 -32.07 -12.25 -27.01
N THR A 724 -31.03 -11.42 -27.03
CA THR A 724 -30.28 -11.09 -28.25
C THR A 724 -28.80 -11.37 -28.04
N ASP A 725 -28.29 -12.41 -28.69
CA ASP A 725 -26.86 -12.73 -28.69
C ASP A 725 -26.15 -12.11 -29.89
N GLU A 726 -24.86 -11.82 -29.71
CA GLU A 726 -23.99 -11.32 -30.77
C GLU A 726 -22.82 -12.29 -31.02
N TRP A 727 -22.56 -12.58 -32.30
CA TRP A 727 -21.44 -13.42 -32.72
C TRP A 727 -20.65 -12.77 -33.84
N LEU A 728 -19.41 -12.37 -33.56
CA LEU A 728 -18.53 -11.68 -34.49
C LEU A 728 -17.34 -12.57 -34.85
N LEU A 729 -17.17 -12.83 -36.14
CA LEU A 729 -16.16 -13.71 -36.72
C LEU A 729 -15.37 -12.93 -37.78
N SER A 730 -14.08 -12.68 -37.56
CA SER A 730 -13.27 -11.91 -38.50
C SER A 730 -11.91 -12.53 -38.79
N GLY A 731 -11.56 -12.70 -40.07
CA GLY A 731 -10.19 -13.06 -40.47
C GLY A 731 -9.70 -14.40 -39.92
N ASN A 732 -10.59 -15.34 -39.61
CA ASN A 732 -10.21 -16.66 -39.12
C ASN A 732 -9.85 -17.60 -40.29
N SER A 733 -8.89 -18.50 -40.07
CA SER A 733 -8.48 -19.52 -41.04
C SER A 733 -8.73 -20.91 -40.49
N LEU A 734 -9.67 -21.64 -41.08
CA LEU A 734 -10.10 -22.96 -40.66
C LEU A 734 -9.75 -23.98 -41.74
N THR A 735 -8.98 -25.00 -41.36
CA THR A 735 -8.75 -26.21 -42.15
C THR A 735 -9.25 -27.39 -41.35
N LEU A 736 -10.32 -28.00 -41.82
CA LEU A 736 -10.93 -29.15 -41.20
C LEU A 736 -10.48 -30.43 -41.93
N GLN A 737 -10.61 -31.60 -41.31
CA GLN A 737 -10.58 -32.86 -42.06
C GLN A 737 -11.40 -33.88 -41.27
N PRO A 738 -12.65 -34.12 -41.68
CA PRO A 738 -13.53 -35.03 -40.98
C PRO A 738 -13.07 -36.47 -41.23
N LEU A 739 -13.12 -37.28 -40.17
CA LEU A 739 -13.06 -38.72 -40.30
C LEU A 739 -14.17 -39.20 -41.25
N SER A 740 -13.98 -40.32 -41.96
CA SER A 740 -14.96 -40.86 -42.90
C SER A 740 -16.34 -41.01 -42.25
N GLY A 741 -17.31 -40.19 -42.68
CA GLY A 741 -18.68 -40.14 -42.11
C GLY A 741 -18.96 -38.97 -41.15
N GLY A 742 -18.03 -38.04 -40.92
CA GLY A 742 -18.21 -36.88 -40.05
C GLY A 742 -19.03 -35.74 -40.68
N ASN A 743 -19.82 -35.03 -39.86
CA ASN A 743 -20.64 -33.88 -40.28
C ASN A 743 -19.94 -32.53 -39.96
N SER A 744 -18.66 -32.38 -40.32
CA SER A 744 -17.89 -31.19 -39.94
C SER A 744 -18.42 -29.93 -40.65
N ILE A 745 -18.68 -28.89 -39.85
CA ILE A 745 -19.11 -27.57 -40.31
C ILE A 745 -18.04 -26.54 -39.92
N GLY A 746 -17.65 -25.65 -40.84
CA GLY A 746 -16.68 -24.59 -40.56
C GLY A 746 -17.17 -23.61 -39.50
N LEU A 747 -18.19 -22.83 -39.87
CA LEU A 747 -18.85 -21.87 -38.98
C LEU A 747 -20.33 -22.25 -38.87
N SER A 748 -20.85 -22.45 -37.66
CA SER A 748 -22.26 -22.83 -37.43
C SER A 748 -22.95 -21.90 -36.44
N GLY A 749 -23.91 -21.10 -36.89
CA GLY A 749 -24.77 -20.27 -36.04
C GLY A 749 -26.21 -20.74 -36.09
N VAL A 750 -26.75 -21.27 -34.99
CA VAL A 750 -28.09 -21.86 -34.94
C VAL A 750 -28.92 -21.23 -33.83
N VAL A 751 -30.15 -20.84 -34.16
CA VAL A 751 -31.16 -20.35 -33.21
C VAL A 751 -32.32 -21.33 -33.17
N ALA A 752 -32.55 -21.95 -32.02
CA ALA A 752 -33.56 -23.00 -31.82
C ALA A 752 -34.42 -22.72 -30.56
N GLY A 753 -34.83 -21.47 -30.38
CA GLY A 753 -35.70 -20.99 -29.30
C GLY A 753 -36.18 -19.56 -29.58
N ALA A 754 -36.87 -18.92 -28.64
CA ALA A 754 -37.49 -17.59 -28.80
C ALA A 754 -36.50 -16.40 -28.81
N GLY A 755 -35.21 -16.67 -29.01
CA GLY A 755 -34.13 -15.69 -28.99
C GLY A 755 -33.79 -15.14 -30.38
N THR A 756 -32.92 -14.13 -30.37
CA THR A 756 -32.32 -13.51 -31.55
C THR A 756 -30.80 -13.73 -31.53
N LEU A 757 -30.22 -14.16 -32.65
CA LEU A 757 -28.77 -14.10 -32.86
C LEU A 757 -28.45 -13.06 -33.94
N ARG A 758 -27.56 -12.13 -33.63
CA ARG A 758 -26.94 -11.22 -34.60
C ARG A 758 -25.53 -11.73 -34.88
N ALA A 759 -25.31 -12.26 -36.07
CA ALA A 759 -24.05 -12.84 -36.50
C ALA A 759 -23.38 -11.98 -37.60
N SER A 760 -22.06 -11.80 -37.51
CA SER A 760 -21.24 -11.17 -38.54
C SER A 760 -20.03 -12.04 -38.83
N ALA A 761 -19.92 -12.54 -40.05
CA ALA A 761 -18.77 -13.30 -40.53
C ALA A 761 -18.10 -12.53 -41.68
N VAL A 762 -16.88 -12.06 -41.41
CA VAL A 762 -16.11 -11.20 -42.33
C VAL A 762 -14.74 -11.82 -42.62
N ASN A 763 -14.41 -12.01 -43.90
CA ASN A 763 -13.08 -12.43 -44.37
C ASN A 763 -12.57 -13.73 -43.73
N ASN A 764 -13.45 -14.68 -43.40
CA ASN A 764 -13.04 -15.98 -42.89
C ASN A 764 -12.74 -16.96 -44.04
N THR A 765 -11.77 -17.84 -43.85
CA THR A 765 -11.44 -18.92 -44.80
C THR A 765 -11.75 -20.26 -44.15
N VAL A 766 -12.52 -21.11 -44.84
CA VAL A 766 -12.88 -22.46 -44.39
C VAL A 766 -12.56 -23.47 -45.47
N ASN A 767 -11.63 -24.38 -45.18
CA ASN A 767 -11.23 -25.45 -46.09
C ASN A 767 -11.63 -26.82 -45.54
N ASN A 768 -11.90 -27.76 -46.46
CA ASN A 768 -12.01 -29.20 -46.20
C ASN A 768 -13.14 -29.60 -45.21
N PHE A 769 -14.28 -28.94 -45.29
CA PHE A 769 -15.50 -29.31 -44.53
C PHE A 769 -16.23 -30.52 -45.16
N ALA A 770 -17.01 -31.28 -44.38
CA ALA A 770 -17.83 -32.42 -44.89
C ALA A 770 -19.34 -32.21 -44.92
N SER A 771 -19.88 -31.19 -44.25
CA SER A 771 -21.30 -30.82 -44.43
C SER A 771 -21.40 -29.46 -45.09
N HIS A 772 -21.12 -28.38 -44.35
CA HIS A 772 -21.16 -27.03 -44.89
C HIS A 772 -19.91 -26.25 -44.48
N GLY A 773 -19.47 -25.34 -45.34
CA GLY A 773 -18.44 -24.37 -44.96
C GLY A 773 -18.99 -23.42 -43.90
N LEU A 774 -20.16 -22.85 -44.18
CA LEU A 774 -20.90 -21.94 -43.31
C LEU A 774 -22.35 -22.44 -43.16
N ARG A 775 -22.88 -22.49 -41.94
CA ARG A 775 -24.29 -22.81 -41.68
C ARG A 775 -24.87 -21.79 -40.73
N PHE A 776 -25.95 -21.13 -41.16
CA PHE A 776 -26.68 -20.16 -40.36
C PHE A 776 -28.16 -20.46 -40.44
N ALA A 777 -28.78 -20.82 -39.31
CA ALA A 777 -30.16 -21.30 -39.28
C ALA A 777 -30.98 -20.72 -38.13
N ALA A 778 -32.17 -20.20 -38.44
CA ALA A 778 -33.25 -19.99 -37.48
C ALA A 778 -34.26 -21.12 -37.67
N LEU A 779 -34.54 -21.92 -36.63
CA LEU A 779 -35.30 -23.17 -36.76
C LEU A 779 -36.69 -23.09 -36.09
N ASN A 780 -36.73 -23.30 -34.77
CA ASN A 780 -37.96 -23.41 -33.98
C ASN A 780 -38.83 -22.13 -33.97
N ASN A 781 -40.02 -22.23 -33.37
CA ASN A 781 -40.92 -21.09 -33.14
C ASN A 781 -40.22 -19.90 -32.46
N ALA A 782 -40.53 -18.71 -32.96
CA ALA A 782 -40.02 -17.42 -32.50
C ALA A 782 -38.48 -17.24 -32.58
N SER A 783 -37.76 -18.14 -33.25
CA SER A 783 -36.33 -17.96 -33.51
C SER A 783 -36.08 -16.83 -34.51
N ARG A 784 -35.09 -15.99 -34.21
CA ARG A 784 -34.69 -14.88 -35.09
C ARG A 784 -33.18 -14.90 -35.33
N LEU A 785 -32.77 -14.79 -36.59
CA LEU A 785 -31.36 -14.71 -36.98
C LEU A 785 -31.15 -13.53 -37.92
N HIS A 786 -30.26 -12.62 -37.55
CA HIS A 786 -29.68 -11.64 -38.45
C HIS A 786 -28.25 -12.04 -38.75
N VAL A 787 -27.90 -12.21 -40.02
CA VAL A 787 -26.56 -12.64 -40.42
C VAL A 787 -25.98 -11.75 -41.50
N THR A 788 -24.73 -11.33 -41.30
CA THR A 788 -23.91 -10.65 -42.32
C THR A 788 -22.77 -11.55 -42.74
N LEU A 789 -22.69 -11.88 -44.02
CA LEU A 789 -21.60 -12.65 -44.63
C LEU A 789 -20.87 -11.77 -45.63
N THR A 790 -19.64 -11.36 -45.31
CA THR A 790 -18.82 -10.51 -46.20
C THR A 790 -17.45 -11.12 -46.47
N GLY A 791 -17.07 -11.30 -47.74
CA GLY A 791 -15.70 -11.67 -48.10
C GLY A 791 -15.22 -13.05 -47.62
N ASN A 792 -16.13 -13.94 -47.20
CA ASN A 792 -15.75 -15.28 -46.72
C ASN A 792 -15.39 -16.20 -47.89
N GLN A 793 -14.49 -17.14 -47.63
CA GLN A 793 -14.03 -18.12 -48.61
C GLN A 793 -14.26 -19.53 -48.07
N THR A 794 -14.92 -20.38 -48.86
CA THR A 794 -15.06 -21.80 -48.53
C THR A 794 -14.60 -22.67 -49.70
N SER A 795 -13.93 -23.77 -49.41
CA SER A 795 -13.54 -24.77 -50.39
C SER A 795 -13.44 -26.14 -49.75
N THR A 796 -13.89 -27.19 -50.43
CA THR A 796 -13.69 -28.57 -49.94
C THR A 796 -13.49 -29.54 -51.09
N PRO A 797 -12.52 -30.47 -50.98
CA PRO A 797 -12.39 -31.60 -51.90
C PRO A 797 -13.25 -32.80 -51.46
N VAL A 798 -13.98 -32.71 -50.35
CA VAL A 798 -14.76 -33.82 -49.79
C VAL A 798 -16.00 -34.05 -50.64
N SER A 799 -16.11 -35.24 -51.27
CA SER A 799 -17.17 -35.56 -52.22
C SER A 799 -18.58 -35.69 -51.62
N THR A 800 -18.69 -35.80 -50.30
CA THR A 800 -19.96 -35.87 -49.56
C THR A 800 -20.38 -34.53 -48.98
N ALA A 801 -19.60 -33.48 -49.20
CA ALA A 801 -19.96 -32.14 -48.75
C ALA A 801 -21.23 -31.66 -49.45
N LEU A 802 -22.02 -30.86 -48.72
CA LEU A 802 -23.17 -30.14 -49.25
C LEU A 802 -22.68 -28.75 -49.68
N GLU A 803 -23.41 -27.69 -49.36
CA GLU A 803 -23.11 -26.36 -49.89
C GLU A 803 -22.00 -25.62 -49.13
N GLY A 804 -21.29 -24.75 -49.84
CA GLY A 804 -20.32 -23.83 -49.23
C GLY A 804 -20.93 -22.97 -48.13
N ALA A 805 -22.18 -22.52 -48.30
CA ALA A 805 -22.97 -21.92 -47.24
C ALA A 805 -24.45 -22.30 -47.29
N LEU A 806 -25.06 -22.55 -46.12
CA LEU A 806 -26.50 -22.73 -45.93
C LEU A 806 -27.07 -21.60 -45.05
N LEU A 807 -28.09 -20.91 -45.57
CA LEU A 807 -28.94 -19.96 -44.85
C LEU A 807 -30.35 -20.53 -44.74
N GLN A 808 -30.80 -20.89 -43.54
CA GLN A 808 -32.08 -21.58 -43.34
C GLN A 808 -33.02 -20.80 -42.41
N SER A 809 -34.28 -20.69 -42.82
CA SER A 809 -35.39 -20.20 -41.98
C SER A 809 -36.49 -21.25 -41.86
N GLY A 810 -36.69 -21.76 -40.64
CA GLY A 810 -37.63 -22.81 -40.28
C GLY A 810 -37.06 -24.22 -40.42
N ASP A 811 -37.57 -25.14 -39.61
CA ASP A 811 -37.37 -26.60 -39.74
C ASP A 811 -38.68 -27.37 -40.00
N GLY A 812 -39.81 -26.67 -40.06
CA GLY A 812 -41.12 -27.24 -40.36
C GLY A 812 -42.09 -26.26 -41.01
N PRO A 813 -43.20 -26.76 -41.56
CA PRO A 813 -44.13 -25.95 -42.35
C PRO A 813 -44.95 -24.94 -41.51
N ALA A 814 -45.00 -25.12 -40.17
CA ALA A 814 -45.83 -24.34 -39.25
C ALA A 814 -45.02 -23.62 -38.15
N THR A 815 -43.73 -23.39 -38.36
CA THR A 815 -42.90 -22.60 -37.44
C THR A 815 -43.01 -21.09 -37.73
N SER A 816 -42.59 -20.27 -36.76
CA SER A 816 -42.56 -18.80 -36.86
C SER A 816 -41.14 -18.21 -36.87
N ALA A 817 -40.17 -18.94 -37.41
CA ALA A 817 -38.77 -18.52 -37.51
C ALA A 817 -38.59 -17.35 -38.49
N GLN A 818 -37.58 -16.53 -38.21
CA GLN A 818 -37.23 -15.36 -39.00
C GLN A 818 -35.72 -15.33 -39.26
N LEU A 819 -35.33 -15.22 -40.54
CA LEU A 819 -33.95 -15.00 -40.96
C LEU A 819 -33.86 -13.72 -41.79
N CYS A 820 -32.92 -12.83 -41.46
CA CYS A 820 -32.51 -11.73 -42.32
C CYS A 820 -31.03 -11.87 -42.65
N ALA A 821 -30.69 -11.86 -43.94
CA ALA A 821 -29.31 -12.01 -44.40
C ALA A 821 -28.82 -10.83 -45.24
N SER A 822 -27.58 -10.40 -44.98
CA SER A 822 -26.78 -9.53 -45.83
C SER A 822 -25.58 -10.33 -46.35
N VAL A 823 -25.47 -10.52 -47.66
CA VAL A 823 -24.48 -11.43 -48.26
C VAL A 823 -23.74 -10.72 -49.39
N THR A 824 -22.44 -10.50 -49.26
CA THR A 824 -21.65 -9.77 -50.26
C THR A 824 -20.21 -10.29 -50.37
N GLY A 825 -19.71 -10.45 -51.59
CA GLY A 825 -18.30 -10.72 -51.88
C GLY A 825 -17.77 -12.09 -51.41
N ASN A 826 -18.63 -13.06 -51.12
CA ASN A 826 -18.20 -14.37 -50.61
C ASN A 826 -17.85 -15.32 -51.76
N THR A 827 -16.75 -16.08 -51.64
CA THR A 827 -16.37 -17.15 -52.58
C THR A 827 -16.68 -18.51 -51.95
N LEU A 828 -17.84 -19.08 -52.29
CA LEU A 828 -18.35 -20.28 -51.65
C LEU A 828 -18.30 -21.46 -52.64
N ARG A 829 -17.38 -22.41 -52.39
CA ARG A 829 -17.16 -23.59 -53.26
C ARG A 829 -17.27 -24.90 -52.48
N SER A 830 -17.80 -25.92 -53.16
CA SER A 830 -17.75 -27.34 -52.80
C SER A 830 -17.61 -28.20 -54.07
N VAL A 831 -17.84 -29.52 -54.02
CA VAL A 831 -17.69 -30.46 -55.15
C VAL A 831 -18.81 -30.32 -56.20
N SER A 832 -18.60 -30.91 -57.38
CA SER A 832 -19.26 -30.50 -58.63
C SER A 832 -20.79 -30.63 -58.66
N GLY A 833 -21.49 -29.51 -58.86
CA GLY A 833 -22.82 -29.49 -59.51
C GLY A 833 -23.89 -28.60 -58.89
N ILE A 834 -23.91 -28.39 -57.56
CA ILE A 834 -25.02 -27.68 -56.88
C ILE A 834 -24.55 -26.67 -55.80
N GLU A 835 -23.26 -26.56 -55.50
CA GLU A 835 -22.88 -26.30 -54.11
C GLU A 835 -22.10 -24.98 -53.91
N GLY A 836 -22.82 -23.86 -53.88
CA GLY A 836 -22.31 -22.55 -53.47
C GLY A 836 -23.06 -22.01 -52.25
N LEU A 837 -24.00 -21.09 -52.46
CA LEU A 837 -24.91 -20.54 -51.44
C LEU A 837 -26.32 -21.14 -51.59
N TYR A 838 -26.80 -21.82 -50.56
CA TYR A 838 -28.19 -22.27 -50.46
C TYR A 838 -28.97 -21.40 -49.47
N VAL A 839 -30.01 -20.75 -49.98
CA VAL A 839 -30.99 -19.99 -49.19
C VAL A 839 -32.31 -20.75 -49.14
N TRP A 840 -32.70 -21.20 -47.96
CA TRP A 840 -33.85 -22.08 -47.76
C TRP A 840 -34.86 -21.49 -46.78
N LYS A 841 -36.09 -21.27 -47.26
CA LYS A 841 -37.25 -20.89 -46.47
C LYS A 841 -38.22 -22.06 -46.42
N VAL A 842 -38.37 -22.66 -45.24
CA VAL A 842 -39.34 -23.75 -45.02
C VAL A 842 -40.71 -23.16 -44.76
N GLY A 843 -41.76 -23.66 -45.41
CA GLY A 843 -43.16 -23.29 -45.10
C GLY A 843 -43.46 -21.78 -45.05
N SER A 844 -44.18 -21.36 -44.02
CA SER A 844 -44.64 -19.97 -43.82
C SER A 844 -43.64 -19.08 -43.05
N ASN A 845 -42.41 -19.54 -42.80
CA ASN A 845 -41.39 -18.79 -42.07
C ASN A 845 -40.95 -17.52 -42.82
N THR A 846 -40.28 -16.58 -42.14
CA THR A 846 -39.84 -15.32 -42.74
C THR A 846 -38.38 -15.38 -43.17
N LEU A 847 -38.11 -15.10 -44.46
CA LEU A 847 -36.76 -14.93 -44.96
C LEU A 847 -36.64 -13.57 -45.67
N GLN A 848 -35.69 -12.75 -45.22
CA GLN A 848 -35.42 -11.41 -45.72
C GLN A 848 -33.98 -11.27 -46.21
N LEU A 849 -33.79 -10.48 -47.27
CA LEU A 849 -32.49 -10.13 -47.82
C LEU A 849 -32.29 -8.61 -47.75
N GLN A 850 -31.16 -8.19 -47.16
CA GLN A 850 -30.76 -6.79 -47.06
C GLN A 850 -30.63 -6.17 -48.46
N GLY A 851 -31.33 -5.06 -48.71
CA GLY A 851 -31.23 -4.32 -49.98
C GLY A 851 -31.94 -4.96 -51.18
N PHE A 852 -32.63 -6.08 -51.00
CA PHE A 852 -33.43 -6.70 -52.06
C PHE A 852 -34.76 -5.95 -52.26
N ALA A 853 -35.01 -5.45 -53.47
CA ALA A 853 -36.19 -4.65 -53.81
C ALA A 853 -37.30 -5.45 -54.54
N GLY A 854 -37.20 -6.78 -54.61
CA GLY A 854 -38.09 -7.66 -55.37
C GLY A 854 -37.47 -8.20 -56.67
N GLY A 855 -38.14 -9.16 -57.32
CA GLY A 855 -37.64 -9.85 -58.52
C GLY A 855 -36.98 -11.20 -58.23
N SER A 856 -35.93 -11.56 -58.98
CA SER A 856 -35.19 -12.82 -58.78
C SER A 856 -34.18 -12.67 -57.64
N ALA A 857 -34.46 -13.29 -56.49
CA ALA A 857 -33.53 -13.33 -55.36
C ALA A 857 -32.20 -14.01 -55.73
N GLN A 858 -32.25 -15.03 -56.61
CA GLN A 858 -31.05 -15.70 -57.14
C GLN A 858 -30.16 -14.73 -57.91
N SER A 859 -30.73 -13.92 -58.81
CA SER A 859 -29.98 -12.92 -59.59
C SER A 859 -29.42 -11.80 -58.70
N PHE A 860 -30.19 -11.36 -57.70
CA PHE A 860 -29.72 -10.39 -56.71
C PHE A 860 -28.48 -10.90 -55.97
N LEU A 861 -28.55 -12.11 -55.40
CA LEU A 861 -27.42 -12.72 -54.70
C LEU A 861 -26.22 -12.99 -55.63
N ALA A 862 -26.48 -13.32 -56.91
CA ALA A 862 -25.43 -13.52 -57.91
C ALA A 862 -24.68 -12.23 -58.23
N SER A 863 -25.38 -11.08 -58.25
CA SER A 863 -24.74 -9.78 -58.47
C SER A 863 -23.90 -9.31 -57.28
N ALA A 864 -24.25 -9.77 -56.07
CA ALA A 864 -23.56 -9.39 -54.84
C ALA A 864 -22.31 -10.25 -54.54
N ASN A 865 -22.07 -11.35 -55.28
CA ASN A 865 -20.97 -12.28 -55.04
C ASN A 865 -20.23 -12.62 -56.35
N PRO A 866 -18.98 -13.12 -56.30
CA PRO A 866 -18.26 -13.54 -57.50
C PRO A 866 -19.03 -14.61 -58.29
N ALA A 867 -18.94 -14.55 -59.63
CA ALA A 867 -19.67 -15.43 -60.56
C ALA A 867 -19.39 -16.94 -60.37
N THR A 868 -18.34 -17.30 -59.62
CA THR A 868 -17.99 -18.69 -59.32
C THR A 868 -18.86 -19.33 -58.23
N VAL A 869 -19.80 -18.60 -57.64
CA VAL A 869 -20.71 -19.11 -56.60
C VAL A 869 -22.00 -19.61 -57.23
N GLY A 870 -22.29 -20.90 -57.11
CA GLY A 870 -23.62 -21.45 -57.43
C GLY A 870 -24.64 -20.95 -56.42
N ILE A 871 -25.80 -20.46 -56.86
CA ILE A 871 -26.82 -19.92 -55.95
C ILE A 871 -28.11 -20.70 -56.15
N PHE A 872 -28.60 -21.26 -55.06
CA PHE A 872 -29.89 -21.94 -55.00
C PHE A 872 -30.78 -21.25 -53.97
N VAL A 873 -32.01 -20.93 -54.37
CA VAL A 873 -33.01 -20.28 -53.52
C VAL A 873 -34.26 -21.14 -53.53
N ASP A 874 -34.56 -21.76 -52.39
CA ASP A 874 -35.79 -22.52 -52.17
C ASP A 874 -36.73 -21.72 -51.26
N GLY A 875 -37.83 -21.26 -51.84
CA GLY A 875 -38.82 -20.37 -51.24
C GLY A 875 -38.81 -18.94 -51.80
N THR A 876 -39.56 -18.05 -51.15
CA THR A 876 -39.78 -16.66 -51.59
C THR A 876 -39.26 -15.65 -50.56
N PRO A 877 -37.96 -15.25 -50.65
CA PRO A 877 -37.40 -14.18 -49.84
C PRO A 877 -38.06 -12.83 -50.14
N THR A 878 -38.04 -11.93 -49.16
CA THR A 878 -38.52 -10.54 -49.29
C THR A 878 -37.40 -9.55 -48.98
N GLY A 879 -37.61 -8.27 -49.32
CA GLY A 879 -36.71 -7.21 -48.88
C GLY A 879 -36.85 -6.95 -47.39
N GLY A 880 -35.75 -6.68 -46.70
CA GLY A 880 -35.76 -6.28 -45.28
C GLY A 880 -34.50 -5.56 -44.86
N THR A 881 -34.47 -5.11 -43.60
CA THR A 881 -33.30 -4.50 -42.97
C THR A 881 -32.79 -5.42 -41.88
N CYS A 882 -31.56 -5.92 -42.04
CA CYS A 882 -30.92 -6.78 -41.07
C CYS A 882 -30.22 -5.96 -40.01
N GLU A 883 -30.40 -6.37 -38.75
CA GLU A 883 -29.68 -5.80 -37.63
C GLU A 883 -28.27 -6.40 -37.58
N THR A 884 -27.25 -5.56 -37.62
CA THR A 884 -25.86 -6.00 -37.45
C THR A 884 -25.46 -5.91 -35.98
N PRO A 885 -24.54 -6.78 -35.50
CA PRO A 885 -23.89 -6.55 -34.21
C PRO A 885 -23.27 -5.15 -34.16
N ALA A 886 -23.25 -4.54 -32.97
CA ALA A 886 -22.47 -3.31 -32.79
C ALA A 886 -20.97 -3.61 -33.03
N PRO A 887 -20.21 -2.69 -33.68
CA PRO A 887 -18.81 -2.90 -33.99
C PRO A 887 -17.92 -3.25 -32.78
#